data_AF-A0AAW4SIY5-F1
#
_entry.id   AF-A0AAW4SIY5-F1
#
_cell.length_a   1.000
_cell.length_b   1.000
_cell.length_c   1.000
_cell.angle_alpha   90.00
_cell.angle_beta   90.00
_cell.angle_gamma   90.00
#
_symmetry.space_group_name_H-M   'P 1'
#
loop_
_entity.id
_entity.type
_entity.pdbx_description
1 polymer ?
#
loop_
_entity_poly.entity_id
_entity_poly.type
_entity_poly.pdbx_seq_one_letter_code
_entity_poly.pdbx_strand_id
1 'polypeptide(L)'
;MSLKITSVKSFAFLGFLSVAFNASADIYYSNTDAWAESLSYASKEDEASDKIKELRKLIAKAKKTGVNTLKEETALRTAEIFMGYATWDENNVDANVKHFSLVTRYKKEPEKYAKLLPDFERQEIIEMMNSSIAELDAVMKGELKRLPTPVVDWTKVKVDKDMLVYEGKPVFLADWTWKPRIKEYIEYHGDLDGFFLTNGNVINDKGDISPKVLKELQERDDGSIGFVFLNHSNFPKWAEKKDPTVKDGPGIKYTMYDINHPLARQVNSDLIKGTVPYMAGKQYTELGYMLCNEPHWNSIEKTWASAPISEYAYEEFRKWLRNKHGNIGELNKLWGTSYKDFASVNGPRIMKESMQGSPMYFDFMAFNMDRVTEWFSFLKNEIRKYDPQAKTHIKIMPNLWSDNKRDSGIDLEALTRNSEIIGNDASSCGAWMWGKPKFWEKNYAFDWVEICMAYDFMKSVSPDKVMFNTEGHMLSTGKYRDLYQTKEYARGNYWLATIHGLTATQTWYWCRREDGSSRKNSDSNGYAGSNNHQPRIVNEVHATMIDLNSVSDYIMSFQRQRKPLRIFYTKASSINKPAHMNDVFSIYEKLNFSGLPIGFATEGILKNNPHEWDAIVIYKTPYAFKSDIEIIQKYLDEGGTVIMDSESFKTDEYGRKMDLTLKQGKGRLIVVSTLNEMKNKALAAVKSNKGMPAISIAETNDRNMPGCEWRVIAKDKDKDKYIVNIVNIGKSDATVSMSAAKGNIKSVSEVLTGLKSATQIVMKPNEVQLLEVSLE
;
A
#
# COMPACT_ATOMS: atom_id res chain seq x y z
N MET A 1 21.93 24.64 75.91
CA MET A 1 22.88 24.46 74.80
C MET A 1 22.68 25.64 73.85
N SER A 2 23.64 26.56 73.88
CA SER A 2 23.67 27.89 73.24
C SER A 2 24.27 27.73 71.84
N LEU A 3 23.86 28.39 70.74
CA LEU A 3 23.92 29.80 70.34
C LEU A 3 23.22 29.85 68.94
N LYS A 4 22.66 30.90 68.34
CA LYS A 4 22.34 32.32 68.61
C LYS A 4 21.45 32.77 67.41
N ILE A 5 20.31 33.47 67.61
CA ILE A 5 20.10 34.95 67.51
C ILE A 5 20.18 35.45 66.03
N THR A 6 19.29 36.23 65.38
CA THR A 6 18.31 37.32 65.68
C THR A 6 17.46 37.56 64.41
N SER A 7 16.13 37.73 64.46
CA SER A 7 15.32 38.98 64.58
C SER A 7 15.11 39.88 63.34
N VAL A 8 13.85 39.92 62.87
CA VAL A 8 12.94 41.09 62.76
C VAL A 8 13.19 42.21 61.70
N LYS A 9 12.19 42.30 60.78
CA LYS A 9 11.54 43.47 60.11
C LYS A 9 12.39 44.54 59.42
N SER A 10 12.10 44.85 58.14
CA SER A 10 11.05 45.80 57.71
C SER A 10 11.36 46.49 56.36
N PHE A 11 10.29 46.94 55.69
CA PHE A 11 10.18 48.00 54.65
C PHE A 11 10.66 47.77 53.19
N ALA A 12 9.67 47.51 52.34
CA ALA A 12 9.19 48.27 51.18
C ALA A 12 10.14 48.97 50.18
N PHE A 13 9.72 48.80 48.91
CA PHE A 13 9.74 49.70 47.74
C PHE A 13 10.68 49.36 46.56
N LEU A 14 9.99 49.07 45.45
CA LEU A 14 10.27 49.34 44.03
C LEU A 14 11.57 48.85 43.36
N GLY A 15 11.36 48.11 42.27
CA GLY A 15 11.89 48.53 40.96
C GLY A 15 12.89 47.63 40.25
N PHE A 16 12.38 46.93 39.22
CA PHE A 16 13.00 46.62 37.93
C PHE A 16 14.07 45.53 37.74
N LEU A 17 13.93 44.93 36.55
CA LEU A 17 14.82 44.07 35.74
C LEU A 17 14.84 42.54 35.98
N SER A 18 14.02 41.88 35.15
CA SER A 18 14.41 40.88 34.14
C SER A 18 15.56 39.91 34.44
N VAL A 19 15.22 38.64 34.61
CA VAL A 19 15.95 37.51 34.01
C VAL A 19 14.93 36.48 33.55
N ALA A 20 14.89 36.26 32.24
CA ALA A 20 14.10 35.21 31.61
C ALA A 20 14.70 33.84 31.93
N PHE A 21 13.87 32.91 32.42
CA PHE A 21 14.15 31.49 32.35
C PHE A 21 13.00 30.80 31.61
N ASN A 22 13.38 30.16 30.51
CA ASN A 22 12.56 29.28 29.70
C ASN A 22 11.98 28.14 30.54
N ALA A 23 10.66 28.03 30.54
CA ALA A 23 9.93 26.81 30.80
C ALA A 23 8.86 26.68 29.69
N SER A 24 9.20 25.93 28.64
CA SER A 24 8.25 25.47 27.64
C SER A 24 8.13 23.95 27.77
N ALA A 25 7.30 23.54 28.71
CA ALA A 25 6.64 22.24 28.72
C ALA A 25 5.30 22.48 29.43
N ASP A 26 4.23 21.88 28.91
CA ASP A 26 2.85 21.91 29.41
C ASP A 26 1.96 23.11 29.02
N ILE A 27 1.67 23.27 27.72
CA ILE A 27 0.34 23.75 27.28
C ILE A 27 -0.04 23.04 25.97
N TYR A 28 -0.68 21.87 26.07
CA TYR A 28 -1.54 21.32 25.02
C TYR A 28 -2.60 20.44 25.68
N TYR A 29 -3.49 21.03 26.48
CA TYR A 29 -4.80 20.47 26.86
C TYR A 29 -5.55 21.51 27.70
N SER A 30 -6.18 22.49 27.04
CA SER A 30 -7.39 23.16 27.52
C SER A 30 -7.86 24.16 26.45
N ASN A 31 -8.81 23.73 25.63
CA ASN A 31 -9.77 24.64 25.00
C ASN A 31 -11.06 23.84 24.82
N THR A 32 -11.64 23.47 25.96
CA THR A 32 -13.04 23.12 26.10
C THR A 32 -13.62 24.14 27.06
N ASP A 33 -14.75 24.72 26.66
CA ASP A 33 -15.58 25.68 27.41
C ASP A 33 -15.24 27.17 27.23
N ALA A 34 -15.58 27.71 26.05
CA ALA A 34 -16.00 29.09 25.87
C ALA A 34 -16.84 29.26 24.59
N TRP A 35 -18.07 28.73 24.58
CA TRP A 35 -19.07 29.07 23.56
C TRP A 35 -20.41 29.37 24.22
N ALA A 36 -20.48 30.54 24.85
CA ALA A 36 -21.73 31.20 25.21
C ALA A 36 -21.47 32.71 25.28
N GLU A 37 -21.73 33.41 24.18
CA GLU A 37 -22.68 34.53 24.11
C GLU A 37 -22.36 35.54 23.00
N SER A 38 -23.38 35.75 22.16
CA SER A 38 -23.69 36.92 21.33
C SER A 38 -22.85 37.22 20.09
N LEU A 39 -23.50 37.05 18.92
CA LEU A 39 -23.69 38.02 17.82
C LEU A 39 -23.96 37.28 16.51
N SER A 40 -25.21 37.26 16.03
CA SER A 40 -25.61 37.04 14.62
C SER A 40 -24.68 36.14 13.77
N TYR A 41 -24.71 34.82 13.95
CA TYR A 41 -23.96 33.88 13.10
C TYR A 41 -24.91 33.20 12.11
N ALA A 42 -24.61 33.33 10.82
CA ALA A 42 -25.20 32.47 9.79
C ALA A 42 -24.93 30.99 10.14
N SER A 43 -25.86 30.10 9.80
CA SER A 43 -25.63 28.66 10.01
C SER A 43 -24.39 28.21 9.22
N LYS A 44 -23.68 27.16 9.66
CA LYS A 44 -22.54 26.62 8.88
C LYS A 44 -22.97 26.17 7.48
N GLU A 45 -24.24 25.84 7.32
CA GLU A 45 -24.85 25.54 6.03
C GLU A 45 -24.87 26.75 5.09
N ASP A 46 -25.29 27.92 5.59
CA ASP A 46 -25.30 29.17 4.83
C ASP A 46 -23.87 29.61 4.47
N GLU A 47 -22.95 29.56 5.45
CA GLU A 47 -21.56 29.94 5.24
C GLU A 47 -20.88 29.04 4.18
N ALA A 48 -21.03 27.72 4.30
CA ALA A 48 -20.52 26.77 3.31
C ALA A 48 -21.12 27.03 1.92
N SER A 49 -22.43 27.27 1.85
CA SER A 49 -23.14 27.57 0.60
C SER A 49 -22.62 28.84 -0.07
N ASP A 50 -22.32 29.88 0.71
CA ASP A 50 -21.76 31.13 0.19
C ASP A 50 -20.33 30.95 -0.31
N LYS A 51 -19.51 30.18 0.39
CA LYS A 51 -18.16 29.82 -0.07
C LYS A 51 -18.15 28.97 -1.35
N ILE A 52 -19.10 28.03 -1.48
CA ILE A 52 -19.33 27.28 -2.72
C ILE A 52 -19.69 28.23 -3.88
N LYS A 53 -20.60 29.19 -3.66
CA LYS A 53 -20.96 30.19 -4.69
C LYS A 53 -19.77 31.08 -5.06
N GLU A 54 -18.95 31.47 -4.08
CA GLU A 54 -17.74 32.27 -4.27
C GLU A 54 -16.74 31.53 -5.16
N LEU A 55 -16.37 30.29 -4.80
CA LEU A 55 -15.44 29.48 -5.60
C LEU A 55 -15.98 29.23 -7.01
N ARG A 56 -17.28 28.92 -7.16
CA ARG A 56 -17.90 28.69 -8.48
C ARG A 56 -17.76 29.91 -9.41
N LYS A 57 -17.97 31.13 -8.87
CA LYS A 57 -17.76 32.37 -9.63
C LYS A 57 -16.29 32.57 -9.99
N LEU A 58 -15.38 32.28 -9.07
CA LEU A 58 -13.95 32.42 -9.30
C LEU A 58 -13.43 31.45 -10.37
N ILE A 59 -13.85 30.17 -10.34
CA ILE A 59 -13.58 29.18 -11.39
C ILE A 59 -14.03 29.71 -12.75
N ALA A 60 -15.26 30.20 -12.86
CA ALA A 60 -15.77 30.74 -14.12
C ALA A 60 -14.95 31.94 -14.63
N LYS A 61 -14.41 32.76 -13.72
CA LYS A 61 -13.51 33.88 -14.06
C LYS A 61 -12.13 33.38 -14.51
N ALA A 62 -11.54 32.42 -13.81
CA ALA A 62 -10.25 31.83 -14.13
C ALA A 62 -10.25 31.08 -15.48
N LYS A 63 -11.33 30.36 -15.80
CA LYS A 63 -11.50 29.71 -17.11
C LYS A 63 -11.45 30.70 -18.27
N LYS A 64 -12.03 31.89 -18.11
CA LYS A 64 -11.99 32.95 -19.15
C LYS A 64 -10.58 33.46 -19.41
N THR A 65 -9.65 33.28 -18.47
CA THR A 65 -8.23 33.64 -18.63
C THR A 65 -7.36 32.44 -19.03
N GLY A 66 -7.96 31.29 -19.38
CA GLY A 66 -7.25 30.10 -19.83
C GLY A 66 -6.58 29.29 -18.71
N VAL A 67 -6.89 29.58 -17.44
CA VAL A 67 -6.36 28.79 -16.30
C VAL A 67 -7.08 27.45 -16.25
N ASN A 68 -6.32 26.36 -16.13
CA ASN A 68 -6.88 25.05 -15.84
C ASN A 68 -7.36 25.01 -14.38
N THR A 69 -8.66 24.82 -14.19
CA THR A 69 -9.37 24.83 -12.89
C THR A 69 -9.81 23.44 -12.43
N LEU A 70 -9.27 22.36 -12.99
CA LEU A 70 -9.63 20.98 -12.64
C LEU A 70 -9.57 20.71 -11.13
N LYS A 71 -8.55 21.24 -10.45
CA LYS A 71 -8.36 21.10 -9.00
C LYS A 71 -9.48 21.75 -8.21
N GLU A 72 -9.86 22.98 -8.56
CA GLU A 72 -10.96 23.69 -7.90
C GLU A 72 -12.33 23.13 -8.26
N GLU A 73 -12.53 22.63 -9.48
CA GLU A 73 -13.77 21.96 -9.90
C GLU A 73 -13.97 20.65 -9.14
N THR A 74 -12.89 19.90 -8.91
CA THR A 74 -12.91 18.69 -8.08
C THR A 74 -13.29 19.03 -6.64
N ALA A 75 -12.70 20.09 -6.07
CA ALA A 75 -13.04 20.57 -4.72
C ALA A 75 -14.49 21.04 -4.64
N LEU A 76 -14.95 21.81 -5.63
CA LEU A 76 -16.32 22.31 -5.72
C LEU A 76 -17.31 21.15 -5.80
N ARG A 77 -17.07 20.15 -6.66
CA ARG A 77 -17.95 18.97 -6.74
C ARG A 77 -17.97 18.18 -5.44
N THR A 78 -16.81 18.03 -4.78
CA THR A 78 -16.75 17.39 -3.47
C THR A 78 -17.62 18.13 -2.46
N ALA A 79 -17.54 19.47 -2.43
CA ALA A 79 -18.36 20.30 -1.56
C ALA A 79 -19.86 20.15 -1.86
N GLU A 80 -20.26 20.17 -3.14
CA GLU A 80 -21.66 20.00 -3.56
C GLU A 80 -22.23 18.66 -3.08
N ILE A 81 -21.49 17.56 -3.26
CA ILE A 81 -21.89 16.22 -2.82
C ILE A 81 -22.01 16.16 -1.29
N PHE A 82 -20.98 16.64 -0.57
CA PHE A 82 -20.96 16.56 0.88
C PHE A 82 -21.92 17.53 1.58
N MET A 83 -22.35 18.61 0.94
CA MET A 83 -23.48 19.41 1.43
C MET A 83 -24.74 18.55 1.49
N GLY A 84 -25.03 17.77 0.44
CA GLY A 84 -26.14 16.81 0.44
C GLY A 84 -26.00 15.72 1.52
N TYR A 85 -24.78 15.22 1.72
CA TYR A 85 -24.51 14.21 2.75
C TYR A 85 -24.66 14.77 4.17
N ALA A 86 -24.19 15.98 4.43
CA ALA A 86 -24.37 16.67 5.71
C ALA A 86 -25.86 16.94 5.99
N THR A 87 -26.64 17.36 4.99
CA THR A 87 -28.09 17.50 5.12
C THR A 87 -28.75 16.15 5.43
N TRP A 88 -28.28 15.04 4.83
CA TRP A 88 -28.78 13.71 5.21
C TRP A 88 -28.43 13.38 6.66
N ASP A 89 -27.20 13.63 7.09
CA ASP A 89 -26.74 13.33 8.45
C ASP A 89 -27.51 14.12 9.51
N GLU A 90 -27.81 15.40 9.24
CA GLU A 90 -28.62 16.26 10.10
C GLU A 90 -30.03 15.71 10.29
N ASN A 91 -30.62 15.17 9.22
CA ASN A 91 -31.96 14.59 9.25
C ASN A 91 -31.99 13.13 9.74
N ASN A 92 -30.84 12.47 9.91
CA ASN A 92 -30.73 11.04 10.24
C ASN A 92 -29.76 10.77 11.40
N VAL A 93 -29.79 11.63 12.44
CA VAL A 93 -28.93 11.52 13.62
C VAL A 93 -28.96 10.11 14.22
N ASP A 94 -30.14 9.50 14.38
CA ASP A 94 -30.28 8.16 14.97
C ASP A 94 -29.52 7.06 14.20
N ALA A 95 -29.49 7.16 12.86
CA ALA A 95 -28.72 6.24 12.03
C ALA A 95 -27.21 6.42 12.29
N ASN A 96 -26.74 7.66 12.42
CA ASN A 96 -25.35 7.96 12.71
C ASN A 96 -24.95 7.59 14.15
N VAL A 97 -25.85 7.68 15.13
CA VAL A 97 -25.61 7.14 16.48
C VAL A 97 -25.29 5.65 16.39
N LYS A 98 -26.10 4.89 15.64
CA LYS A 98 -25.84 3.47 15.39
C LYS A 98 -24.48 3.28 14.72
N HIS A 99 -24.16 4.03 13.67
CA HIS A 99 -22.88 3.88 12.98
C HIS A 99 -21.66 4.18 13.86
N PHE A 100 -21.68 5.25 14.66
CA PHE A 100 -20.59 5.57 15.60
C PHE A 100 -20.50 4.57 16.76
N SER A 101 -21.62 3.97 17.19
CA SER A 101 -21.63 2.93 18.23
C SER A 101 -20.84 1.67 17.85
N LEU A 102 -20.70 1.40 16.54
CA LEU A 102 -19.95 0.26 16.01
C LEU A 102 -18.43 0.48 15.99
N VAL A 103 -17.95 1.72 16.25
CA VAL A 103 -16.54 2.09 16.12
C VAL A 103 -15.91 2.30 17.49
N THR A 104 -14.88 1.51 17.82
CA THR A 104 -14.27 1.49 19.17
C THR A 104 -13.83 2.85 19.69
N ARG A 105 -13.31 3.74 18.84
CA ARG A 105 -12.89 5.11 19.23
C ARG A 105 -14.07 6.01 19.60
N TYR A 106 -15.24 5.82 18.98
CA TYR A 106 -16.38 6.73 19.09
C TYR A 106 -17.55 6.18 19.89
N LYS A 107 -17.59 4.86 20.13
CA LYS A 107 -18.71 4.17 20.79
C LYS A 107 -19.02 4.61 22.22
N LYS A 108 -18.14 5.42 22.85
CA LYS A 108 -18.39 6.00 24.19
C LYS A 108 -19.21 7.28 24.15
N GLU A 109 -19.22 7.99 23.01
CA GLU A 109 -19.97 9.24 22.83
C GLU A 109 -20.72 9.27 21.47
N PRO A 110 -21.41 8.20 21.05
CA PRO A 110 -21.94 8.12 19.69
C PRO A 110 -23.00 9.19 19.39
N GLU A 111 -23.80 9.62 20.38
CA GLU A 111 -24.79 10.69 20.25
C GLU A 111 -24.13 12.05 19.99
N LYS A 112 -23.00 12.31 20.64
CA LYS A 112 -22.23 13.54 20.44
C LYS A 112 -21.65 13.59 19.04
N TYR A 113 -21.01 12.51 18.59
CA TYR A 113 -20.42 12.44 17.25
C TYR A 113 -21.47 12.48 16.13
N ALA A 114 -22.63 11.85 16.33
CA ALA A 114 -23.73 11.93 15.37
C ALA A 114 -24.28 13.35 15.23
N LYS A 115 -24.43 14.09 16.34
CA LYS A 115 -24.94 15.47 16.34
C LYS A 115 -23.96 16.50 15.76
N LEU A 116 -22.65 16.33 16.00
CA LEU A 116 -21.65 17.27 15.47
C LEU A 116 -21.29 17.01 14.00
N LEU A 117 -21.61 15.83 13.46
CA LEU A 117 -21.15 15.39 12.14
C LEU A 117 -21.56 16.35 10.99
N PRO A 118 -22.82 16.82 10.87
CA PRO A 118 -23.21 17.69 9.76
C PRO A 118 -22.41 19.00 9.73
N ASP A 119 -22.26 19.62 10.89
CA ASP A 119 -21.52 20.88 11.04
C ASP A 119 -20.01 20.70 10.94
N PHE A 120 -19.49 19.52 11.31
CA PHE A 120 -18.12 19.14 11.03
C PHE A 120 -17.88 19.04 9.51
N GLU A 121 -18.73 18.35 8.75
CA GLU A 121 -18.60 18.24 7.30
C GLU A 121 -18.72 19.62 6.63
N ARG A 122 -19.68 20.44 7.04
CA ARG A 122 -19.84 21.83 6.56
C ARG A 122 -18.61 22.70 6.87
N GLN A 123 -18.01 22.55 8.06
CA GLN A 123 -16.76 23.23 8.38
C GLN A 123 -15.61 22.77 7.48
N GLU A 124 -15.45 21.46 7.28
CA GLU A 124 -14.43 20.91 6.39
C GLU A 124 -14.61 21.41 4.94
N ILE A 125 -15.85 21.60 4.50
CA ILE A 125 -16.17 22.27 3.22
C ILE A 125 -15.70 23.72 3.22
N ILE A 126 -16.01 24.52 4.25
CA ILE A 126 -15.57 25.92 4.36
C ILE A 126 -14.05 26.02 4.27
N GLU A 127 -13.31 25.18 5.00
CA GLU A 127 -11.84 25.13 4.94
C GLU A 127 -11.32 24.76 3.55
N MET A 128 -11.98 23.80 2.89
CA MET A 128 -11.65 23.39 1.52
C MET A 128 -11.88 24.50 0.51
N MET A 129 -13.00 25.21 0.61
CA MET A 129 -13.33 26.33 -0.27
C MET A 129 -12.37 27.51 -0.04
N ASN A 130 -12.09 27.87 1.21
CA ASN A 130 -11.13 28.92 1.54
C ASN A 130 -9.74 28.62 0.96
N SER A 131 -9.26 27.36 1.10
CA SER A 131 -7.99 26.93 0.50
C SER A 131 -8.01 27.04 -1.03
N SER A 132 -9.10 26.60 -1.67
CA SER A 132 -9.25 26.60 -3.14
C SER A 132 -9.34 28.02 -3.72
N ILE A 133 -10.08 28.91 -3.04
CA ILE A 133 -10.21 30.33 -3.42
C ILE A 133 -8.84 31.01 -3.34
N ALA A 134 -8.13 30.83 -2.23
CA ALA A 134 -6.81 31.42 -2.03
C ALA A 134 -5.78 30.92 -3.06
N GLU A 135 -5.75 29.61 -3.34
CA GLU A 135 -4.84 29.04 -4.34
C GLU A 135 -5.17 29.57 -5.75
N LEU A 136 -6.43 29.57 -6.16
CA LEU A 136 -6.83 30.00 -7.49
C LEU A 136 -6.61 31.51 -7.69
N ASP A 137 -6.89 32.34 -6.68
CA ASP A 137 -6.58 33.77 -6.73
C ASP A 137 -5.08 34.02 -6.90
N ALA A 138 -4.23 33.30 -6.17
CA ALA A 138 -2.78 33.41 -6.30
C ALA A 138 -2.28 32.95 -7.68
N VAL A 139 -2.88 31.89 -8.25
CA VAL A 139 -2.61 31.46 -9.63
C VAL A 139 -3.02 32.54 -10.65
N MET A 140 -4.22 33.11 -10.50
CA MET A 140 -4.71 34.16 -11.40
C MET A 140 -3.87 35.45 -11.32
N LYS A 141 -3.25 35.74 -10.17
CA LYS A 141 -2.32 36.86 -9.98
C LYS A 141 -0.90 36.55 -10.44
N GLY A 142 -0.59 35.31 -10.79
CA GLY A 142 0.76 34.86 -11.16
C GLY A 142 1.71 34.69 -9.97
N GLU A 143 1.18 34.66 -8.73
CA GLU A 143 1.94 34.42 -7.50
C GLU A 143 2.29 32.93 -7.34
N LEU A 144 1.43 32.04 -7.85
CA LEU A 144 1.67 30.60 -7.96
C LEU A 144 1.71 30.18 -9.43
N LYS A 145 2.73 29.42 -9.80
CA LYS A 145 2.80 28.76 -11.10
C LYS A 145 1.98 27.47 -11.06
N ARG A 146 0.98 27.36 -11.95
CA ARG A 146 0.25 26.11 -12.17
C ARG A 146 0.85 25.31 -13.32
N LEU A 147 1.26 24.07 -13.06
CA LEU A 147 1.71 23.16 -14.10
C LEU A 147 0.53 22.65 -14.93
N PRO A 148 0.73 22.33 -16.23
CA PRO A 148 -0.27 21.62 -17.01
C PRO A 148 -0.61 20.27 -16.37
N THR A 149 -1.89 19.91 -16.37
CA THR A 149 -2.37 18.62 -15.86
C THR A 149 -3.54 18.16 -16.74
N PRO A 150 -3.66 16.86 -17.07
CA PRO A 150 -4.69 16.36 -17.96
C PRO A 150 -6.06 16.27 -17.27
N VAL A 151 -7.12 16.62 -17.99
CA VAL A 151 -8.48 16.13 -17.70
C VAL A 151 -8.59 14.75 -18.35
N VAL A 152 -8.42 13.69 -17.55
CA VAL A 152 -8.29 12.33 -18.06
C VAL A 152 -9.65 11.80 -18.51
N ASP A 153 -9.77 11.43 -19.78
CA ASP A 153 -10.89 10.65 -20.29
C ASP A 153 -10.57 9.15 -20.12
N TRP A 154 -11.20 8.53 -19.13
CA TRP A 154 -10.95 7.14 -18.72
C TRP A 154 -11.32 6.11 -19.80
N THR A 155 -12.13 6.49 -20.79
CA THR A 155 -12.45 5.63 -21.96
C THR A 155 -11.26 5.46 -22.90
N LYS A 156 -10.23 6.31 -22.79
CA LYS A 156 -9.05 6.32 -23.67
C LYS A 156 -7.76 5.89 -23.00
N VAL A 157 -7.77 5.65 -21.68
CA VAL A 157 -6.58 5.23 -20.94
C VAL A 157 -6.22 3.80 -21.34
N LYS A 158 -4.92 3.52 -21.55
CA LYS A 158 -4.42 2.18 -21.85
C LYS A 158 -3.28 1.79 -20.92
N VAL A 159 -3.11 0.50 -20.66
CA VAL A 159 -1.94 -0.03 -19.99
C VAL A 159 -0.80 -0.14 -21.01
N ASP A 160 0.36 0.45 -20.70
CA ASP A 160 1.59 0.28 -21.45
C ASP A 160 2.75 0.05 -20.46
N LYS A 161 3.22 -1.20 -20.39
CA LYS A 161 4.24 -1.68 -19.43
C LYS A 161 3.84 -1.35 -17.98
N ASP A 162 4.56 -0.44 -17.35
CA ASP A 162 4.38 0.05 -15.98
C ASP A 162 3.57 1.34 -15.88
N MET A 163 2.96 1.79 -16.98
CA MET A 163 2.20 3.04 -17.05
C MET A 163 0.74 2.80 -17.39
N LEU A 164 -0.11 3.66 -16.87
CA LEU A 164 -1.38 4.00 -17.52
C LEU A 164 -1.14 5.23 -18.38
N VAL A 165 -1.53 5.19 -19.64
CA VAL A 165 -1.20 6.22 -20.62
C VAL A 165 -2.47 6.92 -21.10
N TYR A 166 -2.47 8.25 -21.04
CA TYR A 166 -3.48 9.13 -21.62
C TYR A 166 -2.79 10.18 -22.50
N GLU A 167 -3.21 10.32 -23.75
CA GLU A 167 -2.63 11.26 -24.73
C GLU A 167 -1.08 11.19 -24.81
N GLY A 168 -0.52 9.97 -24.71
CA GLY A 168 0.92 9.72 -24.78
C GLY A 168 1.70 10.05 -23.51
N LYS A 169 1.03 10.38 -22.40
CA LYS A 169 1.66 10.66 -21.10
C LYS A 169 1.24 9.67 -20.02
N PRO A 170 2.13 9.33 -19.07
CA PRO A 170 1.74 8.56 -17.90
C PRO A 170 0.72 9.34 -17.06
N VAL A 171 -0.29 8.64 -16.55
CA VAL A 171 -1.28 9.15 -15.60
C VAL A 171 -1.47 8.16 -14.45
N PHE A 172 -1.86 8.69 -13.30
CA PHE A 172 -2.19 7.97 -12.08
C PHE A 172 -3.67 8.15 -11.79
N LEU A 173 -4.33 7.06 -11.41
CA LEU A 173 -5.79 6.99 -11.31
C LEU A 173 -6.26 6.69 -9.88
N ALA A 174 -7.32 7.34 -9.45
CA ALA A 174 -7.99 7.05 -8.19
C ALA A 174 -9.52 6.99 -8.39
N ASP A 175 -10.15 5.96 -7.84
CA ASP A 175 -11.59 5.85 -7.67
C ASP A 175 -11.89 5.19 -6.31
N TRP A 176 -13.14 4.84 -6.02
CA TRP A 176 -13.59 4.40 -4.72
C TRP A 176 -14.40 3.11 -4.81
N THR A 177 -14.13 2.19 -3.89
CA THR A 177 -14.89 0.95 -3.75
C THR A 177 -16.36 1.28 -3.54
N TRP A 178 -17.23 0.71 -4.38
CA TRP A 178 -18.70 0.78 -4.33
C TRP A 178 -19.35 2.15 -4.61
N LYS A 179 -18.59 3.12 -5.10
CA LYS A 179 -19.15 4.42 -5.52
C LYS A 179 -20.29 4.22 -6.54
N PRO A 180 -21.45 4.85 -6.36
CA PRO A 180 -22.48 4.89 -7.40
C PRO A 180 -21.90 5.45 -8.70
N ARG A 181 -22.07 4.72 -9.82
CA ARG A 181 -21.63 5.17 -11.14
C ARG A 181 -22.69 6.05 -11.78
N ILE A 182 -22.78 7.28 -11.30
CA ILE A 182 -23.64 8.35 -11.82
C ILE A 182 -22.78 9.52 -12.30
N LYS A 183 -23.30 10.32 -13.25
CA LYS A 183 -22.55 11.42 -13.88
C LYS A 183 -21.89 12.35 -12.86
N GLU A 184 -22.60 12.69 -11.79
CA GLU A 184 -22.10 13.57 -10.73
C GLU A 184 -20.79 13.07 -10.10
N TYR A 185 -20.67 11.75 -9.89
CA TYR A 185 -19.56 11.14 -9.16
C TYR A 185 -18.41 10.69 -10.06
N ILE A 186 -18.67 10.48 -11.35
CA ILE A 186 -17.65 10.04 -12.30
C ILE A 186 -16.93 11.19 -13.00
N GLU A 187 -17.45 12.42 -12.92
CA GLU A 187 -16.85 13.57 -13.59
C GLU A 187 -15.48 13.94 -13.01
N TYR A 188 -15.32 13.87 -11.68
CA TYR A 188 -14.08 14.26 -10.99
C TYR A 188 -13.55 13.22 -10.00
N HIS A 189 -14.38 12.29 -9.53
CA HIS A 189 -13.99 11.36 -8.45
C HIS A 189 -13.60 9.97 -8.97
N GLY A 190 -13.11 9.89 -10.20
CA GLY A 190 -12.73 8.66 -10.90
C GLY A 190 -13.85 8.07 -11.74
N ASP A 191 -13.52 7.35 -12.80
CA ASP A 191 -14.50 6.69 -13.67
C ASP A 191 -14.09 5.24 -13.93
N LEU A 192 -13.79 4.50 -12.87
CA LEU A 192 -13.37 3.11 -12.93
C LEU A 192 -14.56 2.21 -13.28
N ASP A 193 -14.41 1.47 -14.38
CA ASP A 193 -15.37 0.47 -14.82
C ASP A 193 -15.07 -0.91 -14.22
N GLY A 194 -15.94 -1.87 -14.48
CA GLY A 194 -15.70 -3.26 -14.17
C GLY A 194 -16.94 -4.14 -14.23
N PHE A 195 -16.72 -5.43 -14.06
CA PHE A 195 -17.78 -6.43 -14.01
C PHE A 195 -17.57 -7.38 -12.83
N PHE A 196 -18.65 -7.72 -12.12
CA PHE A 196 -18.59 -8.64 -10.99
C PHE A 196 -19.03 -10.05 -11.41
N LEU A 197 -18.20 -11.05 -11.15
CA LEU A 197 -18.49 -12.46 -11.40
C LEU A 197 -18.47 -13.25 -10.09
N THR A 198 -19.32 -14.26 -9.98
CA THR A 198 -19.26 -15.25 -8.90
C THR A 198 -19.56 -16.63 -9.42
N ASN A 199 -18.95 -17.67 -8.84
CA ASN A 199 -19.25 -19.06 -9.18
C ASN A 199 -20.74 -19.40 -8.94
N GLY A 200 -21.42 -18.68 -8.05
CA GLY A 200 -22.87 -18.76 -7.89
C GLY A 200 -23.68 -18.40 -9.15
N ASN A 201 -23.06 -17.84 -10.19
CA ASN A 201 -23.70 -17.58 -11.48
C ASN A 201 -23.75 -18.80 -12.41
N VAL A 202 -23.04 -19.89 -12.11
CA VAL A 202 -23.19 -21.18 -12.79
C VAL A 202 -24.36 -21.92 -12.16
N ILE A 203 -25.47 -22.09 -12.90
CA ILE A 203 -26.75 -22.47 -12.30
C ILE A 203 -27.02 -23.99 -12.32
N ASN A 204 -26.24 -24.77 -13.06
CA ASN A 204 -26.36 -26.23 -13.12
C ASN A 204 -25.04 -26.91 -13.54
N ASP A 205 -25.03 -28.24 -13.57
CA ASP A 205 -23.86 -29.06 -13.87
C ASP A 205 -23.52 -29.18 -15.37
N LYS A 206 -24.32 -28.56 -16.25
CA LYS A 206 -24.02 -28.40 -17.67
C LYS A 206 -23.18 -27.15 -17.96
N GLY A 207 -22.96 -26.30 -16.95
CA GLY A 207 -22.21 -25.06 -17.08
C GLY A 207 -23.03 -23.86 -17.56
N ASP A 208 -24.37 -23.92 -17.48
CA ASP A 208 -25.21 -22.80 -17.88
C ASP A 208 -24.99 -21.58 -16.97
N ILE A 209 -24.87 -20.39 -17.57
CA ILE A 209 -24.73 -19.12 -16.84
C ILE A 209 -26.10 -18.49 -16.61
N SER A 210 -26.27 -17.86 -15.45
CA SER A 210 -27.46 -17.09 -15.10
C SER A 210 -27.89 -16.16 -16.24
N PRO A 211 -29.15 -16.25 -16.73
CA PRO A 211 -29.64 -15.39 -17.81
C PRO A 211 -29.52 -13.89 -17.51
N LYS A 212 -29.59 -13.50 -16.23
CA LYS A 212 -29.38 -12.11 -15.81
C LYS A 212 -27.97 -11.62 -16.15
N VAL A 213 -26.95 -12.44 -15.85
CA VAL A 213 -25.55 -12.11 -16.11
C VAL A 213 -25.29 -12.05 -17.60
N LEU A 214 -25.80 -13.02 -18.36
CA LEU A 214 -25.66 -13.02 -19.83
C LEU A 214 -26.30 -11.78 -20.46
N LYS A 215 -27.51 -11.41 -20.02
CA LYS A 215 -28.18 -10.19 -20.49
C LYS A 215 -27.34 -8.95 -20.19
N GLU A 216 -26.85 -8.82 -18.96
CA GLU A 216 -26.00 -7.68 -18.57
C GLU A 216 -24.73 -7.60 -19.42
N LEU A 217 -24.07 -8.73 -19.70
CA LEU A 217 -22.86 -8.76 -20.54
C LEU A 217 -23.13 -8.44 -22.01
N GLN A 218 -24.27 -8.86 -22.54
CA GLN A 218 -24.70 -8.59 -23.91
C GLN A 218 -25.07 -7.12 -24.13
N GLU A 219 -25.70 -6.49 -23.13
CA GLU A 219 -26.12 -5.08 -23.17
C GLU A 219 -25.01 -4.10 -22.76
N ARG A 220 -23.85 -4.60 -22.27
CA ARG A 220 -22.78 -3.76 -21.77
C ARG A 220 -21.89 -3.20 -22.89
N ASP A 221 -21.83 -1.88 -22.96
CA ASP A 221 -20.89 -1.13 -23.80
C ASP A 221 -19.42 -1.34 -23.41
N ASP A 222 -18.51 -0.80 -24.21
CA ASP A 222 -17.07 -0.89 -23.97
C ASP A 222 -16.64 -0.19 -22.66
N GLY A 223 -17.31 0.92 -22.34
CA GLY A 223 -17.16 1.64 -21.07
C GLY A 223 -15.84 2.39 -20.92
N SER A 224 -15.51 2.71 -19.67
CA SER A 224 -14.22 3.31 -19.29
C SER A 224 -13.23 2.22 -18.84
N ILE A 225 -11.96 2.59 -18.60
CA ILE A 225 -10.96 1.63 -18.11
C ILE A 225 -11.46 0.97 -16.82
N GLY A 226 -11.35 -0.35 -16.73
CA GLY A 226 -11.94 -1.10 -15.63
C GLY A 226 -11.31 -2.46 -15.40
N PHE A 227 -11.85 -3.19 -14.42
CA PHE A 227 -11.41 -4.55 -14.09
C PHE A 227 -12.57 -5.50 -13.80
N VAL A 228 -12.35 -6.80 -14.02
CA VAL A 228 -13.33 -7.86 -13.70
C VAL A 228 -13.01 -8.43 -12.31
N PHE A 229 -14.00 -8.49 -11.42
CA PHE A 229 -13.86 -9.02 -10.07
C PHE A 229 -14.37 -10.47 -10.01
N LEU A 230 -13.52 -11.43 -9.66
CA LEU A 230 -13.92 -12.82 -9.42
C LEU A 230 -14.17 -13.06 -7.92
N ASN A 231 -15.43 -13.29 -7.57
CA ASN A 231 -15.84 -13.68 -6.23
C ASN A 231 -15.82 -15.21 -6.05
N HIS A 232 -15.16 -15.64 -4.98
CA HIS A 232 -15.03 -17.05 -4.62
C HIS A 232 -15.68 -17.42 -3.27
N SER A 233 -16.36 -16.47 -2.62
CA SER A 233 -17.03 -16.72 -1.34
C SER A 233 -18.40 -17.38 -1.52
N ASN A 234 -19.07 -17.13 -2.65
CA ASN A 234 -20.37 -17.73 -2.97
C ASN A 234 -20.21 -18.84 -4.03
N PHE A 235 -20.23 -20.09 -3.58
CA PHE A 235 -20.16 -21.28 -4.43
C PHE A 235 -21.56 -21.87 -4.65
N PRO A 236 -21.92 -22.36 -5.86
CA PRO A 236 -23.29 -22.69 -6.18
C PRO A 236 -23.82 -23.89 -5.37
N LYS A 237 -25.04 -23.76 -4.86
CA LYS A 237 -25.66 -24.76 -3.98
C LYS A 237 -25.94 -26.10 -4.64
N TRP A 238 -26.15 -26.13 -5.96
CA TRP A 238 -26.31 -27.40 -6.68
C TRP A 238 -25.00 -28.22 -6.65
N ALA A 239 -23.83 -27.56 -6.72
CA ALA A 239 -22.54 -28.22 -6.71
C ALA A 239 -22.22 -28.74 -5.30
N GLU A 240 -22.49 -27.92 -4.27
CA GLU A 240 -22.41 -28.34 -2.86
C GLU A 240 -23.32 -29.55 -2.56
N LYS A 241 -24.52 -29.61 -3.14
CA LYS A 241 -25.43 -30.77 -3.00
C LYS A 241 -24.91 -32.01 -3.75
N LYS A 242 -24.26 -31.81 -4.91
CA LYS A 242 -23.74 -32.89 -5.76
C LYS A 242 -22.56 -33.61 -5.11
N ASP A 243 -21.63 -32.84 -4.54
CA ASP A 243 -20.50 -33.36 -3.76
C ASP A 243 -20.19 -32.38 -2.60
N PRO A 244 -20.63 -32.67 -1.36
CA PRO A 244 -20.39 -31.81 -0.22
C PRO A 244 -18.91 -31.59 0.12
N THR A 245 -18.01 -32.51 -0.27
CA THR A 245 -16.58 -32.41 0.02
C THR A 245 -15.91 -31.25 -0.72
N VAL A 246 -16.58 -30.68 -1.73
CA VAL A 246 -16.17 -29.43 -2.39
C VAL A 246 -16.06 -28.25 -1.42
N LYS A 247 -16.65 -28.33 -0.23
CA LYS A 247 -16.60 -27.29 0.81
C LYS A 247 -15.45 -27.46 1.80
N ASP A 248 -14.76 -28.59 1.77
CA ASP A 248 -13.62 -28.86 2.65
C ASP A 248 -12.41 -27.99 2.27
N GLY A 249 -11.44 -27.85 3.16
CA GLY A 249 -10.20 -27.12 2.86
C GLY A 249 -10.32 -25.68 2.32
N PRO A 250 -11.27 -24.83 2.80
CA PRO A 250 -11.48 -23.50 2.24
C PRO A 250 -10.33 -22.54 2.53
N GLY A 251 -10.14 -21.56 1.66
CA GLY A 251 -9.43 -20.32 1.96
C GLY A 251 -10.36 -19.35 2.65
N ILE A 252 -10.55 -19.52 3.97
CA ILE A 252 -11.50 -18.72 4.75
C ILE A 252 -11.08 -17.26 4.65
N LYS A 253 -11.95 -16.27 4.37
CA LYS A 253 -13.40 -16.38 4.09
C LYS A 253 -13.75 -16.14 2.61
N TYR A 254 -12.77 -15.89 1.77
CA TYR A 254 -12.99 -15.39 0.41
C TYR A 254 -12.93 -16.46 -0.66
N THR A 255 -12.40 -17.65 -0.35
CA THR A 255 -12.53 -18.86 -1.18
C THR A 255 -13.15 -19.98 -0.34
N MET A 256 -14.49 -20.05 -0.33
CA MET A 256 -15.23 -20.94 0.56
C MET A 256 -15.48 -22.33 -0.06
N TYR A 257 -14.53 -22.85 -0.80
CA TYR A 257 -14.55 -24.17 -1.41
C TYR A 257 -13.11 -24.67 -1.62
N ASP A 258 -12.95 -25.95 -1.89
CA ASP A 258 -11.65 -26.59 -2.13
C ASP A 258 -11.11 -26.27 -3.53
N ILE A 259 -10.00 -25.55 -3.61
CA ILE A 259 -9.31 -25.25 -4.88
C ILE A 259 -8.71 -26.48 -5.57
N ASN A 260 -8.53 -27.60 -4.85
CA ASN A 260 -8.02 -28.85 -5.40
C ASN A 260 -9.14 -29.81 -5.85
N HIS A 261 -10.40 -29.49 -5.57
CA HIS A 261 -11.52 -30.36 -5.91
C HIS A 261 -11.89 -30.26 -7.42
N PRO A 262 -12.08 -31.39 -8.13
CA PRO A 262 -12.42 -31.38 -9.56
C PRO A 262 -13.69 -30.60 -9.90
N LEU A 263 -14.76 -30.75 -9.10
CA LEU A 263 -16.00 -29.98 -9.26
C LEU A 263 -15.78 -28.46 -9.14
N ALA A 264 -14.88 -28.01 -8.25
CA ALA A 264 -14.56 -26.59 -8.14
C ALA A 264 -13.84 -26.08 -9.40
N ARG A 265 -12.89 -26.87 -9.93
CA ARG A 265 -12.20 -26.57 -11.20
C ARG A 265 -13.20 -26.50 -12.35
N GLN A 266 -14.12 -27.46 -12.45
CA GLN A 266 -15.18 -27.47 -13.45
C GLN A 266 -16.04 -26.20 -13.38
N VAL A 267 -16.57 -25.84 -12.20
CA VAL A 267 -17.45 -24.68 -12.04
C VAL A 267 -16.73 -23.37 -12.41
N ASN A 268 -15.45 -23.22 -12.06
CA ASN A 268 -14.69 -22.02 -12.44
C ASN A 268 -14.43 -21.99 -13.96
N SER A 269 -14.09 -23.12 -14.58
CA SER A 269 -13.96 -23.22 -16.04
C SER A 269 -15.27 -22.89 -16.76
N ASP A 270 -16.42 -23.38 -16.27
CA ASP A 270 -17.73 -23.09 -16.84
C ASP A 270 -18.10 -21.61 -16.70
N LEU A 271 -17.88 -21.01 -15.53
CA LEU A 271 -18.07 -19.57 -15.30
C LEU A 271 -17.27 -18.74 -16.31
N ILE A 272 -15.98 -19.03 -16.42
CA ILE A 272 -15.04 -18.29 -17.28
C ILE A 272 -15.43 -18.48 -18.75
N LYS A 273 -15.67 -19.71 -19.19
CA LYS A 273 -16.10 -20.04 -20.55
C LYS A 273 -17.38 -19.33 -20.95
N GLY A 274 -18.36 -19.26 -20.04
CA GLY A 274 -19.67 -18.67 -20.33
C GLY A 274 -19.71 -17.14 -20.25
N THR A 275 -18.66 -16.47 -19.75
CA THR A 275 -18.68 -15.02 -19.49
C THR A 275 -17.56 -14.24 -20.17
N VAL A 276 -16.31 -14.72 -20.13
CA VAL A 276 -15.15 -14.00 -20.70
C VAL A 276 -15.26 -13.67 -22.19
N PRO A 277 -15.87 -14.50 -23.07
CA PRO A 277 -16.06 -14.14 -24.47
C PRO A 277 -16.80 -12.82 -24.72
N TYR A 278 -17.65 -12.36 -23.77
CA TYR A 278 -18.37 -11.08 -23.87
C TYR A 278 -17.56 -9.88 -23.37
N MET A 279 -16.44 -10.14 -22.71
CA MET A 279 -15.57 -9.16 -22.06
C MET A 279 -14.26 -8.95 -22.82
N ALA A 280 -13.81 -9.97 -23.56
CA ALA A 280 -12.52 -9.99 -24.22
C ALA A 280 -12.24 -8.73 -25.03
N GLY A 281 -11.13 -8.05 -24.70
CA GLY A 281 -10.68 -6.84 -25.39
C GLY A 281 -11.49 -5.56 -25.10
N LYS A 282 -12.51 -5.61 -24.23
CA LYS A 282 -13.28 -4.42 -23.88
C LYS A 282 -12.51 -3.50 -22.93
N GLN A 283 -12.73 -2.20 -23.04
CA GLN A 283 -12.05 -1.17 -22.23
C GLN A 283 -12.25 -1.38 -20.72
N TYR A 284 -13.42 -1.85 -20.28
CA TYR A 284 -13.65 -2.20 -18.87
C TYR A 284 -12.85 -3.42 -18.35
N THR A 285 -12.04 -4.07 -19.19
CA THR A 285 -11.10 -5.14 -18.82
C THR A 285 -9.64 -4.71 -18.86
N GLU A 286 -9.35 -3.47 -19.23
CA GLU A 286 -7.99 -3.01 -19.52
C GLU A 286 -7.08 -3.00 -18.27
N LEU A 287 -7.64 -2.76 -17.07
CA LEU A 287 -6.99 -2.95 -15.75
C LEU A 287 -7.05 -4.40 -15.22
N GLY A 288 -7.59 -5.32 -16.03
CA GLY A 288 -7.41 -6.76 -15.89
C GLY A 288 -8.52 -7.50 -15.16
N TYR A 289 -8.23 -8.77 -14.88
CA TYR A 289 -9.08 -9.69 -14.15
C TYR A 289 -8.50 -9.90 -12.75
N MET A 290 -9.21 -9.42 -11.74
CA MET A 290 -8.89 -9.60 -10.33
C MET A 290 -9.36 -10.99 -9.89
N LEU A 291 -8.39 -11.89 -9.69
CA LEU A 291 -8.68 -13.32 -9.55
C LEU A 291 -9.21 -13.73 -8.17
N CYS A 292 -8.93 -12.97 -7.10
CA CYS A 292 -9.52 -13.23 -5.78
C CYS A 292 -9.30 -12.06 -4.83
N ASN A 293 -10.29 -11.81 -3.98
CA ASN A 293 -10.24 -10.82 -2.90
C ASN A 293 -9.52 -11.39 -1.68
N GLU A 294 -8.48 -10.73 -1.18
CA GLU A 294 -7.76 -11.09 0.06
C GLU A 294 -7.55 -12.62 0.21
N PRO A 295 -6.95 -13.32 -0.77
CA PRO A 295 -6.85 -14.77 -0.69
C PRO A 295 -5.86 -15.19 0.40
N HIS A 296 -6.24 -16.20 1.19
CA HIS A 296 -5.35 -16.90 2.10
C HIS A 296 -5.93 -18.25 2.52
N TRP A 297 -5.08 -19.26 2.64
CA TRP A 297 -5.36 -20.62 3.13
C TRP A 297 -4.53 -20.89 4.38
N ASN A 298 -4.72 -20.05 5.41
CA ASN A 298 -4.02 -20.19 6.69
C ASN A 298 -4.22 -21.61 7.23
N SER A 299 -3.14 -22.20 7.74
CA SER A 299 -3.07 -23.63 8.00
C SER A 299 -2.37 -23.98 9.30
N ILE A 300 -2.27 -23.01 10.22
CA ILE A 300 -1.88 -23.22 11.61
C ILE A 300 -3.13 -23.25 12.50
N GLU A 301 -3.32 -24.34 13.24
CA GLU A 301 -4.43 -24.55 14.17
C GLU A 301 -4.57 -23.37 15.16
N LYS A 302 -5.83 -22.97 15.46
CA LYS A 302 -6.17 -21.90 16.42
C LYS A 302 -5.65 -20.51 16.03
N THR A 303 -5.46 -20.26 14.74
CA THR A 303 -5.14 -18.92 14.22
C THR A 303 -6.30 -18.36 13.40
N TRP A 304 -6.27 -17.04 13.14
CA TRP A 304 -7.31 -16.37 12.36
C TRP A 304 -7.43 -16.98 10.96
N ALA A 305 -8.67 -17.27 10.54
CA ALA A 305 -9.02 -17.79 9.23
C ALA A 305 -8.31 -19.11 8.84
N SER A 306 -7.90 -19.92 9.83
CA SER A 306 -7.24 -21.20 9.57
C SER A 306 -8.23 -22.35 9.35
N ALA A 307 -7.93 -23.25 8.43
CA ALA A 307 -8.65 -24.51 8.23
C ALA A 307 -7.68 -25.66 7.88
N PRO A 308 -8.02 -26.92 8.18
CA PRO A 308 -7.30 -28.06 7.60
C PRO A 308 -7.49 -28.09 6.08
N ILE A 309 -6.49 -28.53 5.33
CA ILE A 309 -6.64 -28.78 3.90
C ILE A 309 -7.52 -30.01 3.64
N SER A 310 -8.14 -30.08 2.46
CA SER A 310 -8.99 -31.21 2.07
C SER A 310 -8.18 -32.48 1.78
N GLU A 311 -8.86 -33.61 1.60
CA GLU A 311 -8.21 -34.85 1.15
C GLU A 311 -7.69 -34.76 -0.29
N TYR A 312 -8.37 -34.04 -1.19
CA TYR A 312 -7.84 -33.76 -2.53
C TYR A 312 -6.54 -32.96 -2.46
N ALA A 313 -6.49 -31.93 -1.62
CA ALA A 313 -5.28 -31.15 -1.38
C ALA A 313 -4.16 -32.02 -0.76
N TYR A 314 -4.51 -32.94 0.14
CA TYR A 314 -3.52 -33.84 0.74
C TYR A 314 -2.96 -34.86 -0.26
N GLU A 315 -3.75 -35.29 -1.24
CA GLU A 315 -3.25 -36.12 -2.35
C GLU A 315 -2.30 -35.32 -3.27
N GLU A 316 -2.61 -34.05 -3.55
CA GLU A 316 -1.65 -33.16 -4.24
C GLU A 316 -0.38 -32.94 -3.40
N PHE A 317 -0.49 -32.89 -2.07
CA PHE A 317 0.68 -32.81 -1.21
C PHE A 317 1.58 -34.05 -1.33
N ARG A 318 1.02 -35.27 -1.41
CA ARG A 318 1.79 -36.49 -1.66
C ARG A 318 2.54 -36.44 -2.99
N LYS A 319 1.92 -35.89 -4.04
CA LYS A 319 2.57 -35.67 -5.35
C LYS A 319 3.70 -34.64 -5.25
N TRP A 320 3.46 -33.54 -4.54
CA TRP A 320 4.47 -32.51 -4.30
C TRP A 320 5.68 -33.07 -3.53
N LEU A 321 5.44 -33.85 -2.48
CA LEU A 321 6.48 -34.51 -1.69
C LEU A 321 7.30 -35.48 -2.53
N ARG A 322 6.66 -36.24 -3.44
CA ARG A 322 7.36 -37.09 -4.40
C ARG A 322 8.30 -36.29 -5.29
N ASN A 323 7.85 -35.15 -5.80
CA ASN A 323 8.68 -34.27 -6.63
C ASN A 323 9.83 -33.63 -5.82
N LYS A 324 9.55 -33.17 -4.60
CA LYS A 324 10.53 -32.50 -3.73
C LYS A 324 11.64 -33.43 -3.28
N HIS A 325 11.30 -34.66 -2.87
CA HIS A 325 12.23 -35.59 -2.21
C HIS A 325 12.74 -36.70 -3.12
N GLY A 326 12.06 -36.96 -4.25
CA GLY A 326 12.38 -38.02 -5.21
C GLY A 326 12.07 -39.43 -4.71
N ASN A 327 12.54 -39.80 -3.51
CA ASN A 327 12.33 -41.11 -2.90
C ASN A 327 11.81 -41.01 -1.46
N ILE A 328 11.04 -42.02 -1.03
CA ILE A 328 10.39 -42.01 0.29
C ILE A 328 11.37 -42.16 1.46
N GLY A 329 12.54 -42.76 1.22
CA GLY A 329 13.59 -42.91 2.24
C GLY A 329 14.13 -41.56 2.72
N GLU A 330 14.31 -40.61 1.80
CA GLU A 330 14.75 -39.25 2.12
C GLU A 330 13.70 -38.50 2.95
N LEU A 331 12.43 -38.56 2.55
CA LEU A 331 11.34 -37.98 3.33
C LEU A 331 11.27 -38.59 4.73
N ASN A 332 11.32 -39.92 4.84
CA ASN A 332 11.29 -40.62 6.13
C ASN A 332 12.45 -40.21 7.04
N LYS A 333 13.64 -40.03 6.47
CA LYS A 333 14.82 -39.55 7.21
C LYS A 333 14.60 -38.14 7.75
N LEU A 334 14.04 -37.24 6.94
CA LEU A 334 13.78 -35.85 7.33
C LEU A 334 12.63 -35.74 8.36
N TRP A 335 11.54 -36.46 8.14
CA TRP A 335 10.34 -36.37 8.98
C TRP A 335 10.40 -37.28 10.22
N GLY A 336 11.37 -38.19 10.31
CA GLY A 336 11.43 -39.19 11.38
C GLY A 336 10.30 -40.21 11.28
N THR A 337 9.93 -40.61 10.06
CA THR A 337 8.80 -41.51 9.78
C THR A 337 9.25 -42.83 9.13
N SER A 338 8.31 -43.73 8.86
CA SER A 338 8.59 -45.04 8.22
C SER A 338 7.51 -45.41 7.20
N TYR A 339 7.08 -44.43 6.39
CA TYR A 339 6.14 -44.65 5.30
C TYR A 339 6.73 -45.60 4.25
N LYS A 340 5.92 -46.53 3.73
CA LYS A 340 6.34 -47.50 2.72
C LYS A 340 6.58 -46.83 1.36
N ASP A 341 5.74 -45.86 1.02
CA ASP A 341 5.74 -45.10 -0.23
C ASP A 341 5.02 -43.76 -0.03
N PHE A 342 5.01 -42.89 -1.04
CA PHE A 342 4.34 -41.58 -0.95
C PHE A 342 2.82 -41.68 -0.80
N ALA A 343 2.17 -42.75 -1.26
CA ALA A 343 0.73 -42.94 -1.09
C ALA A 343 0.37 -43.23 0.38
N SER A 344 1.28 -43.86 1.12
CA SER A 344 1.12 -44.15 2.54
C SER A 344 1.37 -42.95 3.47
N VAL A 345 1.86 -41.81 2.97
CA VAL A 345 2.04 -40.59 3.77
C VAL A 345 0.69 -40.14 4.32
N ASN A 346 0.58 -40.01 5.64
CA ASN A 346 -0.67 -39.72 6.34
C ASN A 346 -0.47 -38.84 7.58
N GLY A 347 0.28 -37.75 7.42
CA GLY A 347 0.42 -36.71 8.43
C GLY A 347 -0.84 -35.83 8.59
N PRO A 348 -0.78 -34.81 9.46
CA PRO A 348 -1.94 -33.96 9.73
C PRO A 348 -2.27 -33.04 8.55
N ARG A 349 -3.57 -32.72 8.39
CA ARG A 349 -4.08 -31.78 7.36
C ARG A 349 -4.00 -30.31 7.79
N ILE A 350 -3.53 -30.06 9.02
CA ILE A 350 -3.31 -28.73 9.58
C ILE A 350 -2.06 -28.77 10.45
N MET A 351 -1.25 -27.71 10.43
CA MET A 351 -0.02 -27.63 11.22
C MET A 351 -0.28 -27.01 12.59
N LYS A 352 0.66 -27.19 13.51
CA LYS A 352 0.71 -26.50 14.80
C LYS A 352 1.87 -25.52 14.80
N GLU A 353 1.71 -24.40 15.50
CA GLU A 353 2.77 -23.38 15.62
C GLU A 353 4.07 -23.98 16.18
N SER A 354 3.96 -24.91 17.13
CA SER A 354 5.10 -25.63 17.72
C SER A 354 5.88 -26.52 16.75
N MET A 355 5.38 -26.75 15.53
CA MET A 355 6.07 -27.51 14.48
C MET A 355 6.96 -26.61 13.61
N GLN A 356 6.89 -25.29 13.74
CA GLN A 356 7.73 -24.37 12.96
C GLN A 356 9.22 -24.71 13.14
N GLY A 357 9.95 -24.78 12.02
CA GLY A 357 11.34 -25.23 11.98
C GLY A 357 11.54 -26.73 11.75
N SER A 358 10.48 -27.54 11.80
CA SER A 358 10.54 -28.97 11.44
C SER A 358 10.41 -29.18 9.91
N PRO A 359 11.00 -30.26 9.35
CA PRO A 359 10.87 -30.57 7.93
C PRO A 359 9.42 -30.74 7.44
N MET A 360 8.55 -31.36 8.24
CA MET A 360 7.13 -31.52 7.88
C MET A 360 6.41 -30.19 7.79
N TYR A 361 6.65 -29.28 8.74
CA TYR A 361 6.09 -27.93 8.70
C TYR A 361 6.58 -27.18 7.45
N PHE A 362 7.89 -27.23 7.20
CA PHE A 362 8.49 -26.57 6.03
C PHE A 362 7.83 -27.06 4.74
N ASP A 363 7.77 -28.37 4.54
CA ASP A 363 7.18 -28.99 3.36
C ASP A 363 5.69 -28.62 3.20
N PHE A 364 4.93 -28.62 4.29
CA PHE A 364 3.50 -28.27 4.24
C PHE A 364 3.28 -26.82 3.84
N MET A 365 4.04 -25.87 4.40
CA MET A 365 3.91 -24.45 4.07
C MET A 365 4.39 -24.16 2.63
N ALA A 366 5.49 -24.78 2.20
CA ALA A 366 5.98 -24.67 0.84
C ALA A 366 4.98 -25.26 -0.17
N PHE A 367 4.42 -26.44 0.11
CA PHE A 367 3.34 -27.01 -0.69
C PHE A 367 2.13 -26.09 -0.76
N ASN A 368 1.69 -25.52 0.37
CA ASN A 368 0.52 -24.65 0.40
C ASN A 368 0.73 -23.43 -0.52
N MET A 369 1.95 -22.87 -0.55
CA MET A 369 2.31 -21.81 -1.51
C MET A 369 2.24 -22.26 -2.96
N ASP A 370 2.80 -23.43 -3.28
CA ASP A 370 2.87 -23.92 -4.66
C ASP A 370 1.48 -24.30 -5.20
N ARG A 371 0.62 -24.96 -4.40
CA ARG A 371 -0.74 -25.32 -4.84
C ARG A 371 -1.66 -24.11 -5.01
N VAL A 372 -1.47 -23.06 -4.21
CA VAL A 372 -2.22 -21.79 -4.37
C VAL A 372 -1.73 -21.03 -5.60
N THR A 373 -0.42 -21.02 -5.83
CA THR A 373 0.17 -20.46 -7.06
C THR A 373 -0.33 -21.19 -8.32
N GLU A 374 -0.43 -22.52 -8.27
CA GLU A 374 -1.00 -23.34 -9.34
C GLU A 374 -2.48 -23.00 -9.56
N TRP A 375 -3.27 -22.88 -8.49
CA TRP A 375 -4.69 -22.51 -8.60
C TRP A 375 -4.90 -21.18 -9.33
N PHE A 376 -4.13 -20.14 -8.98
CA PHE A 376 -4.20 -18.86 -9.69
C PHE A 376 -3.71 -18.97 -11.14
N SER A 377 -2.73 -19.83 -11.41
CA SER A 377 -2.28 -20.12 -12.76
C SER A 377 -3.37 -20.80 -13.58
N PHE A 378 -4.12 -21.74 -13.00
CA PHE A 378 -5.30 -22.34 -13.62
C PHE A 378 -6.34 -21.28 -13.99
N LEU A 379 -6.75 -20.42 -13.05
CA LEU A 379 -7.74 -19.36 -13.32
C LEU A 379 -7.30 -18.45 -14.47
N LYS A 380 -6.04 -17.99 -14.45
CA LYS A 380 -5.46 -17.18 -15.52
C LYS A 380 -5.49 -17.92 -16.86
N ASN A 381 -5.09 -19.19 -16.88
CA ASN A 381 -5.03 -19.98 -18.10
C ASN A 381 -6.43 -20.23 -18.68
N GLU A 382 -7.45 -20.45 -17.85
CA GLU A 382 -8.83 -20.54 -18.30
C GLU A 382 -9.31 -19.24 -18.93
N ILE A 383 -9.03 -18.08 -18.31
CA ILE A 383 -9.41 -16.77 -18.86
C ILE A 383 -8.75 -16.57 -20.23
N ARG A 384 -7.45 -16.88 -20.34
CA ARG A 384 -6.67 -16.69 -21.58
C ARG A 384 -7.09 -17.57 -22.75
N LYS A 385 -7.89 -18.61 -22.54
CA LYS A 385 -8.52 -19.36 -23.65
C LYS A 385 -9.54 -18.50 -24.40
N TYR A 386 -10.16 -17.53 -23.73
CA TYR A 386 -11.27 -16.73 -24.25
C TYR A 386 -10.90 -15.25 -24.41
N ASP A 387 -9.93 -14.75 -23.64
CA ASP A 387 -9.27 -13.46 -23.84
C ASP A 387 -7.74 -13.63 -23.81
N PRO A 388 -7.09 -13.84 -24.98
CA PRO A 388 -5.64 -13.99 -25.06
C PRO A 388 -4.85 -12.77 -24.57
N GLN A 389 -5.46 -11.58 -24.53
CA GLN A 389 -4.82 -10.34 -24.07
C GLN A 389 -5.07 -10.06 -22.58
N ALA A 390 -5.78 -10.96 -21.89
CA ALA A 390 -6.12 -10.80 -20.49
C ALA A 390 -4.88 -10.55 -19.64
N LYS A 391 -4.92 -9.42 -18.93
CA LYS A 391 -4.04 -9.10 -17.82
C LYS A 391 -4.71 -9.59 -16.56
N THR A 392 -4.00 -10.34 -15.72
CA THR A 392 -4.52 -10.81 -14.44
C THR A 392 -3.77 -10.19 -13.29
N HIS A 393 -4.48 -10.03 -12.16
CA HIS A 393 -3.89 -9.65 -10.89
C HIS A 393 -4.70 -10.25 -9.74
N ILE A 394 -4.18 -10.16 -8.52
CA ILE A 394 -4.81 -10.72 -7.33
C ILE A 394 -4.80 -9.63 -6.27
N LYS A 395 -5.90 -9.45 -5.51
CA LYS A 395 -5.92 -8.50 -4.39
C LYS A 395 -5.21 -9.14 -3.19
N ILE A 396 -3.88 -9.14 -3.21
CA ILE A 396 -3.04 -9.72 -2.16
C ILE A 396 -2.83 -8.71 -1.03
N MET A 397 -3.09 -9.13 0.20
CA MET A 397 -2.72 -8.42 1.42
C MET A 397 -1.19 -8.42 1.58
N PRO A 398 -0.50 -7.27 1.47
CA PRO A 398 0.97 -7.25 1.50
C PRO A 398 1.57 -7.74 2.83
N ASN A 399 0.85 -7.60 3.95
CA ASN A 399 1.29 -8.14 5.25
C ASN A 399 1.47 -9.66 5.28
N LEU A 400 0.87 -10.42 4.36
CA LEU A 400 1.16 -11.87 4.24
C LEU A 400 2.61 -12.14 3.83
N TRP A 401 3.31 -11.11 3.31
CA TRP A 401 4.75 -11.11 3.12
C TRP A 401 5.48 -10.19 4.10
N SER A 402 5.02 -8.96 4.38
CA SER A 402 5.79 -8.03 5.22
C SER A 402 5.74 -8.34 6.72
N ASP A 403 4.71 -9.04 7.20
CA ASP A 403 4.69 -9.64 8.54
C ASP A 403 5.30 -11.05 8.51
N ASN A 404 5.46 -11.68 9.68
CA ASN A 404 6.24 -12.92 9.83
C ASN A 404 5.53 -14.21 9.39
N LYS A 405 4.20 -14.23 9.28
CA LYS A 405 3.46 -15.46 8.98
C LYS A 405 3.70 -15.93 7.56
N ARG A 406 3.77 -17.26 7.35
CA ARG A 406 3.97 -17.90 6.04
C ARG A 406 3.08 -19.11 5.80
N ASP A 407 1.98 -19.22 6.54
CA ASP A 407 1.05 -20.36 6.46
C ASP A 407 -0.13 -20.14 5.52
N SER A 408 -0.27 -18.94 4.95
CA SER A 408 -1.39 -18.52 4.09
C SER A 408 -1.39 -19.15 2.69
N GLY A 409 -0.29 -19.80 2.28
CA GLY A 409 -0.10 -20.24 0.90
C GLY A 409 0.12 -19.08 -0.09
N ILE A 410 0.34 -17.86 0.38
CA ILE A 410 0.63 -16.71 -0.49
C ILE A 410 2.15 -16.58 -0.66
N ASP A 411 2.63 -16.92 -1.86
CA ASP A 411 3.97 -16.61 -2.31
C ASP A 411 3.94 -15.31 -3.11
N LEU A 412 4.27 -14.19 -2.46
CA LEU A 412 4.21 -12.88 -3.09
C LEU A 412 5.14 -12.78 -4.33
N GLU A 413 6.31 -13.44 -4.33
CA GLU A 413 7.19 -13.41 -5.51
C GLU A 413 6.52 -14.11 -6.69
N ALA A 414 6.06 -15.34 -6.48
CA ALA A 414 5.49 -16.14 -7.54
C ALA A 414 4.21 -15.51 -8.10
N LEU A 415 3.32 -15.03 -7.23
CA LEU A 415 2.06 -14.41 -7.64
C LEU A 415 2.30 -13.07 -8.35
N THR A 416 3.18 -12.20 -7.86
CA THR A 416 3.55 -10.97 -8.57
C THR A 416 4.21 -11.25 -9.91
N ARG A 417 5.10 -12.24 -10.01
CA ARG A 417 5.72 -12.64 -11.29
C ARG A 417 4.67 -13.16 -12.27
N ASN A 418 3.73 -13.96 -11.79
CA ASN A 418 2.70 -14.61 -12.62
C ASN A 418 1.57 -13.66 -13.03
N SER A 419 1.38 -12.53 -12.38
CA SER A 419 0.38 -11.53 -12.74
C SER A 419 0.92 -10.51 -13.75
N GLU A 420 0.09 -10.05 -14.67
CA GLU A 420 0.45 -9.00 -15.65
C GLU A 420 0.33 -7.59 -15.04
N ILE A 421 -0.50 -7.45 -14.01
CA ILE A 421 -0.60 -6.25 -13.17
C ILE A 421 -0.27 -6.65 -11.72
N ILE A 422 0.48 -5.81 -11.01
CA ILE A 422 0.78 -6.04 -9.60
C ILE A 422 -0.44 -5.66 -8.78
N GLY A 423 -1.24 -6.67 -8.38
CA GLY A 423 -2.42 -6.48 -7.57
C GLY A 423 -2.11 -6.53 -6.07
N ASN A 424 -2.74 -5.65 -5.30
CA ASN A 424 -2.75 -5.68 -3.83
C ASN A 424 -3.94 -4.88 -3.28
N ASP A 425 -4.02 -4.82 -1.95
CA ASP A 425 -4.86 -3.92 -1.15
C ASP A 425 -4.09 -3.35 0.04
N ALA A 426 -2.89 -2.82 -0.24
CA ALA A 426 -1.99 -2.32 0.79
C ALA A 426 -2.70 -1.39 1.78
N SER A 427 -2.44 -1.66 3.06
CA SER A 427 -2.86 -0.85 4.18
C SER A 427 -1.74 0.08 4.61
N SER A 428 -2.11 1.29 5.05
CA SER A 428 -1.26 2.10 5.91
C SER A 428 -2.03 2.42 7.20
N CYS A 429 -2.27 3.68 7.52
CA CYS A 429 -2.98 4.17 8.70
C CYS A 429 -2.13 4.34 9.96
N GLY A 430 -2.69 5.14 10.87
CA GLY A 430 -2.11 5.45 12.17
C GLY A 430 -2.45 4.42 13.25
N ALA A 431 -2.34 4.86 14.51
CA ALA A 431 -2.40 3.97 15.66
C ALA A 431 -3.76 3.26 15.77
N TRP A 432 -3.72 1.97 16.09
CA TRP A 432 -4.96 1.19 16.23
C TRP A 432 -5.83 1.77 17.35
N MET A 433 -7.15 1.65 17.19
CA MET A 433 -8.13 2.09 18.21
C MET A 433 -8.05 1.26 19.52
N TRP A 434 -7.27 0.19 19.54
CA TRP A 434 -7.04 -0.67 20.71
C TRP A 434 -5.71 -1.41 20.62
N GLY A 435 -5.29 -1.98 21.75
CA GLY A 435 -4.08 -2.81 21.85
C GLY A 435 -2.83 -1.99 22.19
N LYS A 436 -1.69 -2.68 22.26
CA LYS A 436 -0.40 -2.05 22.50
C LYS A 436 0.08 -1.33 21.23
N PRO A 437 0.85 -0.23 21.38
CA PRO A 437 1.48 0.44 20.24
C PRO A 437 2.25 -0.55 19.35
N LYS A 438 2.12 -0.36 18.04
CA LYS A 438 2.91 -1.07 17.04
C LYS A 438 4.35 -0.56 17.04
N PHE A 439 5.25 -1.38 16.50
CA PHE A 439 6.68 -1.03 16.51
C PHE A 439 6.95 0.28 15.76
N TRP A 440 6.20 0.56 14.69
CA TRP A 440 6.37 1.76 13.88
C TRP A 440 5.97 3.04 14.65
N GLU A 441 5.06 2.97 15.63
CA GLU A 441 4.59 4.13 16.42
C GLU A 441 5.71 4.79 17.26
N LYS A 442 6.85 4.10 17.41
CA LYS A 442 8.05 4.64 18.05
C LYS A 442 8.65 5.79 17.25
N ASN A 443 8.63 5.73 15.92
CA ASN A 443 9.35 6.69 15.06
C ASN A 443 8.49 7.31 13.94
N TYR A 444 7.43 6.63 13.50
CA TYR A 444 6.70 6.95 12.27
C TYR A 444 5.26 7.41 12.54
N ALA A 445 4.75 8.26 11.64
CA ALA A 445 3.40 8.81 11.70
C ALA A 445 2.32 7.78 11.33
N PHE A 446 2.68 6.78 10.53
CA PHE A 446 1.79 5.72 10.06
C PHE A 446 2.56 4.43 9.78
N ASP A 447 1.83 3.34 9.56
CA ASP A 447 2.41 2.08 9.11
C ASP A 447 2.86 2.18 7.65
N TRP A 448 4.16 2.44 7.45
CA TRP A 448 4.75 2.70 6.14
C TRP A 448 5.25 1.44 5.42
N VAL A 449 5.19 0.29 6.09
CA VAL A 449 5.92 -0.92 5.68
C VAL A 449 5.36 -1.51 4.39
N GLU A 450 4.04 -1.60 4.26
CA GLU A 450 3.41 -2.20 3.08
C GLU A 450 3.66 -1.34 1.83
N ILE A 451 3.39 -0.03 1.92
CA ILE A 451 3.51 0.89 0.76
C ILE A 451 4.96 1.27 0.41
N CYS A 452 5.94 0.90 1.24
CA CYS A 452 7.36 1.08 0.94
C CYS A 452 8.06 -0.25 0.73
N MET A 453 8.24 -1.05 1.79
CA MET A 453 9.04 -2.29 1.75
C MET A 453 8.40 -3.37 0.89
N ALA A 454 7.09 -3.62 1.02
CA ALA A 454 6.42 -4.66 0.23
C ALA A 454 6.27 -4.23 -1.24
N TYR A 455 5.98 -2.95 -1.50
CA TYR A 455 6.00 -2.41 -2.87
C TYR A 455 7.37 -2.51 -3.51
N ASP A 456 8.45 -2.19 -2.79
CA ASP A 456 9.81 -2.35 -3.28
C ASP A 456 10.18 -3.82 -3.54
N PHE A 457 9.65 -4.76 -2.76
CA PHE A 457 9.75 -6.19 -3.08
C PHE A 457 9.02 -6.53 -4.39
N MET A 458 7.75 -6.14 -4.53
CA MET A 458 6.96 -6.41 -5.74
C MET A 458 7.59 -5.80 -7.00
N LYS A 459 8.07 -4.55 -6.95
CA LYS A 459 8.76 -3.88 -8.06
C LYS A 459 10.17 -4.43 -8.30
N SER A 460 10.82 -5.02 -7.29
CA SER A 460 12.07 -5.77 -7.51
C SER A 460 11.84 -7.05 -8.31
N VAL A 461 10.69 -7.71 -8.09
CA VAL A 461 10.26 -8.90 -8.85
C VAL A 461 9.81 -8.51 -10.26
N SER A 462 8.99 -7.47 -10.40
CA SER A 462 8.38 -7.06 -11.68
C SER A 462 8.45 -5.54 -11.88
N PRO A 463 9.59 -5.00 -12.34
CA PRO A 463 9.78 -3.55 -12.48
C PRO A 463 8.87 -2.93 -13.56
N ASP A 464 8.55 -3.67 -14.62
CA ASP A 464 7.90 -3.16 -15.83
C ASP A 464 6.37 -3.39 -15.86
N LYS A 465 5.73 -3.51 -14.69
CA LYS A 465 4.28 -3.71 -14.57
C LYS A 465 3.60 -2.57 -13.82
N VAL A 466 2.38 -2.25 -14.26
CA VAL A 466 1.43 -1.40 -13.55
C VAL A 466 1.14 -2.02 -12.19
N MET A 467 1.01 -1.18 -11.16
CA MET A 467 0.55 -1.62 -9.84
C MET A 467 -0.83 -1.05 -9.57
N PHE A 468 -1.77 -1.95 -9.27
CA PHE A 468 -3.15 -1.61 -8.98
C PHE A 468 -3.53 -2.06 -7.57
N ASN A 469 -3.71 -1.09 -6.69
CA ASN A 469 -4.30 -1.32 -5.38
C ASN A 469 -5.83 -1.33 -5.53
N THR A 470 -6.45 -2.50 -5.39
CA THR A 470 -7.88 -2.70 -5.71
C THR A 470 -8.82 -2.57 -4.51
N GLU A 471 -8.28 -2.21 -3.35
CA GLU A 471 -9.03 -1.84 -2.14
C GLU A 471 -8.14 -1.02 -1.21
N GLY A 472 -7.85 0.22 -1.60
CA GLY A 472 -6.85 1.06 -0.94
C GLY A 472 -7.18 1.31 0.53
N HIS A 473 -6.44 0.69 1.44
CA HIS A 473 -6.60 0.79 2.90
C HIS A 473 -5.63 1.82 3.53
N MET A 474 -5.26 2.85 2.76
CA MET A 474 -4.41 3.93 3.25
C MET A 474 -5.17 5.00 4.05
N LEU A 475 -6.49 5.06 3.96
CA LEU A 475 -7.31 6.05 4.68
C LEU A 475 -7.98 5.47 5.92
N SER A 476 -8.52 4.26 5.82
CA SER A 476 -9.19 3.62 6.94
C SER A 476 -9.08 2.09 6.89
N THR A 477 -9.13 1.46 8.07
CA THR A 477 -9.21 0.02 8.23
C THR A 477 -10.22 -0.32 9.34
N GLY A 478 -10.49 -1.61 9.58
CA GLY A 478 -11.24 -2.02 10.76
C GLY A 478 -10.58 -1.65 12.09
N LYS A 479 -9.27 -1.36 12.08
CA LYS A 479 -8.44 -1.14 13.29
C LYS A 479 -8.12 0.34 13.51
N TYR A 480 -8.16 1.16 12.47
CA TYR A 480 -7.88 2.59 12.54
C TYR A 480 -9.07 3.42 12.05
N ARG A 481 -9.38 4.48 12.80
CA ARG A 481 -10.35 5.48 12.41
C ARG A 481 -10.01 6.81 13.05
N ASP A 482 -10.07 7.87 12.26
CA ASP A 482 -9.94 9.23 12.77
C ASP A 482 -10.76 10.19 11.91
N LEU A 483 -11.87 10.69 12.45
CA LEU A 483 -12.72 11.71 11.83
C LEU A 483 -11.93 12.96 11.46
N TYR A 484 -10.88 13.28 12.24
CA TYR A 484 -10.02 14.45 12.04
C TYR A 484 -8.75 14.13 11.24
N GLN A 485 -8.73 13.04 10.48
CA GLN A 485 -7.64 12.73 9.56
C GLN A 485 -7.37 13.94 8.64
N THR A 486 -6.10 14.30 8.48
CA THR A 486 -5.73 15.52 7.75
C THR A 486 -5.52 15.25 6.26
N LYS A 487 -5.73 16.29 5.44
CA LYS A 487 -5.44 16.22 4.00
C LYS A 487 -3.95 15.94 3.76
N GLU A 488 -3.06 16.47 4.58
CA GLU A 488 -1.61 16.24 4.50
C GLU A 488 -1.27 14.76 4.69
N TYR A 489 -1.96 14.05 5.58
CA TYR A 489 -1.82 12.60 5.73
C TYR A 489 -2.21 11.86 4.45
N ALA A 490 -3.36 12.20 3.86
CA ALA A 490 -3.84 11.56 2.64
C ALA A 490 -2.87 11.82 1.47
N ARG A 491 -2.49 13.08 1.24
CA ARG A 491 -1.49 13.47 0.23
C ARG A 491 -0.19 12.70 0.41
N GLY A 492 0.39 12.73 1.61
CA GLY A 492 1.66 12.07 1.90
C GLY A 492 1.63 10.57 1.61
N ASN A 493 0.54 9.89 1.97
CA ASN A 493 0.38 8.45 1.75
C ASN A 493 0.25 8.08 0.27
N TYR A 494 -0.62 8.77 -0.48
CA TYR A 494 -0.80 8.47 -1.91
C TYR A 494 0.44 8.87 -2.72
N TRP A 495 1.07 9.98 -2.38
CA TRP A 495 2.32 10.41 -3.01
C TRP A 495 3.44 9.38 -2.78
N LEU A 496 3.67 8.99 -1.52
CA LEU A 496 4.71 8.01 -1.16
C LEU A 496 4.46 6.66 -1.84
N ALA A 497 3.24 6.13 -1.77
CA ALA A 497 2.88 4.88 -2.43
C ALA A 497 3.13 4.94 -3.94
N THR A 498 2.86 6.09 -4.58
CA THR A 498 3.14 6.32 -6.00
C THR A 498 4.64 6.39 -6.29
N ILE A 499 5.45 7.03 -5.45
CA ILE A 499 6.93 6.98 -5.59
C ILE A 499 7.46 5.54 -5.56
N HIS A 500 6.82 4.65 -4.81
CA HIS A 500 7.19 3.23 -4.70
C HIS A 500 6.58 2.30 -5.77
N GLY A 501 5.77 2.84 -6.69
CA GLY A 501 5.31 2.08 -7.87
C GLY A 501 3.80 1.98 -8.06
N LEU A 502 2.97 2.49 -7.14
CA LEU A 502 1.52 2.53 -7.29
C LEU A 502 1.13 3.30 -8.56
N THR A 503 0.19 2.77 -9.34
CA THR A 503 -0.28 3.39 -10.58
C THR A 503 -1.76 3.74 -10.54
N ALA A 504 -2.58 2.86 -9.96
CA ALA A 504 -4.01 3.06 -9.79
C ALA A 504 -4.48 2.58 -8.42
N THR A 505 -5.53 3.21 -7.90
CA THR A 505 -6.18 2.81 -6.64
C THR A 505 -7.69 2.84 -6.75
N GLN A 506 -8.35 1.74 -6.34
CA GLN A 506 -9.75 1.76 -5.94
C GLN A 506 -9.79 1.83 -4.41
N THR A 507 -9.97 3.02 -3.87
CA THR A 507 -9.83 3.33 -2.44
C THR A 507 -11.00 2.82 -1.62
N TRP A 508 -10.72 2.25 -0.45
CA TRP A 508 -11.75 1.90 0.52
C TRP A 508 -12.21 3.14 1.30
N TYR A 509 -13.45 3.61 1.21
CA TYR A 509 -14.54 3.19 0.31
C TYR A 509 -15.65 4.24 0.25
N TRP A 510 -16.39 4.30 -0.85
CA TRP A 510 -17.56 5.18 -1.01
C TRP A 510 -18.83 4.37 -0.78
N CYS A 511 -19.24 4.32 0.49
CA CYS A 511 -20.42 3.59 0.92
C CYS A 511 -21.70 4.44 0.94
N ARG A 512 -21.56 5.75 0.80
CA ARG A 512 -22.68 6.68 0.60
C ARG A 512 -23.42 6.37 -0.70
N ARG A 513 -24.74 6.44 -0.65
CA ARG A 513 -25.64 6.45 -1.79
C ARG A 513 -25.82 7.89 -2.29
N GLU A 514 -26.51 8.04 -3.42
CA GLU A 514 -26.82 9.36 -3.99
C GLU A 514 -27.56 10.27 -3.01
N ASP A 515 -28.48 9.70 -2.23
CA ASP A 515 -29.27 10.41 -1.21
C ASP A 515 -28.52 10.68 0.11
N GLY A 516 -27.25 10.28 0.22
CA GLY A 516 -26.45 10.40 1.45
C GLY A 516 -26.59 9.25 2.43
N SER A 517 -27.53 8.33 2.24
CA SER A 517 -27.64 7.14 3.09
C SER A 517 -26.47 6.17 2.90
N SER A 518 -26.19 5.34 3.91
CA SER A 518 -25.21 4.26 3.76
C SER A 518 -25.80 3.07 2.97
N ARG A 519 -24.96 2.38 2.18
CA ARG A 519 -25.39 1.18 1.44
C ARG A 519 -25.97 0.12 2.41
N LYS A 520 -27.08 -0.51 2.04
CA LYS A 520 -27.68 -1.63 2.81
C LYS A 520 -26.63 -2.71 3.13
N ASN A 521 -26.62 -3.20 4.37
CA ASN A 521 -25.64 -4.15 4.94
C ASN A 521 -24.21 -3.61 5.12
N SER A 522 -24.01 -2.29 5.07
CA SER A 522 -22.72 -1.66 5.44
C SER A 522 -22.60 -1.25 6.91
N ASP A 523 -23.60 -1.61 7.72
CA ASP A 523 -23.59 -1.54 9.20
C ASP A 523 -22.44 -2.36 9.77
N SER A 524 -21.26 -1.77 9.76
CA SER A 524 -20.01 -2.38 10.16
C SER A 524 -19.18 -1.34 10.91
N ASN A 525 -18.11 -1.79 11.54
CA ASN A 525 -17.12 -0.87 12.10
C ASN A 525 -16.38 -0.07 11.01
N GLY A 526 -16.64 -0.26 9.71
CA GLY A 526 -15.97 0.39 8.58
C GLY A 526 -16.43 1.82 8.27
N TYR A 527 -17.69 2.18 8.58
CA TYR A 527 -18.33 3.37 7.99
C TYR A 527 -18.04 4.67 8.75
N ALA A 528 -18.44 4.78 10.02
CA ALA A 528 -18.35 6.05 10.74
C ALA A 528 -16.89 6.51 10.93
N GLY A 529 -16.64 7.80 10.69
CA GLY A 529 -15.30 8.41 10.77
C GLY A 529 -14.34 7.99 9.66
N SER A 530 -14.85 7.38 8.58
CA SER A 530 -14.09 7.10 7.35
C SER A 530 -14.20 8.27 6.37
N ASN A 531 -13.63 8.12 5.17
CA ASN A 531 -13.74 9.10 4.09
C ASN A 531 -15.19 9.49 3.74
N ASN A 532 -16.18 8.64 4.06
CA ASN A 532 -17.60 8.93 3.86
C ASN A 532 -18.12 10.14 4.66
N HIS A 533 -17.36 10.56 5.69
CA HIS A 533 -17.64 11.68 6.59
C HIS A 533 -16.59 12.80 6.47
N GLN A 534 -15.73 12.80 5.43
CA GLN A 534 -14.53 13.63 5.38
C GLN A 534 -14.33 14.27 4.00
N PRO A 535 -14.97 15.42 3.73
CA PRO A 535 -14.91 16.08 2.42
C PRO A 535 -13.48 16.37 1.96
N ARG A 536 -12.62 16.89 2.86
CA ARG A 536 -11.23 17.22 2.52
C ARG A 536 -10.38 16.00 2.19
N ILE A 537 -10.62 14.86 2.82
CA ILE A 537 -9.90 13.61 2.50
C ILE A 537 -10.27 13.11 1.11
N VAL A 538 -11.57 13.10 0.77
CA VAL A 538 -12.03 12.67 -0.56
C VAL A 538 -11.45 13.56 -1.65
N ASN A 539 -11.49 14.88 -1.47
CA ASN A 539 -10.89 15.83 -2.41
C ASN A 539 -9.38 15.63 -2.54
N GLU A 540 -8.66 15.47 -1.43
CA GLU A 540 -7.19 15.50 -1.44
C GLU A 540 -6.58 14.30 -2.19
N VAL A 541 -7.24 13.13 -2.20
CA VAL A 541 -6.80 12.01 -3.03
C VAL A 541 -6.75 12.41 -4.50
N HIS A 542 -7.80 13.06 -5.01
CA HIS A 542 -7.87 13.49 -6.39
C HIS A 542 -6.98 14.68 -6.69
N ALA A 543 -6.87 15.65 -5.77
CA ALA A 543 -5.91 16.74 -5.86
C ALA A 543 -4.45 16.22 -5.93
N THR A 544 -4.16 15.14 -5.22
CA THR A 544 -2.85 14.46 -5.28
C THR A 544 -2.63 13.81 -6.64
N MET A 545 -3.64 13.15 -7.23
CA MET A 545 -3.54 12.61 -8.60
C MET A 545 -3.31 13.72 -9.63
N ILE A 546 -3.98 14.86 -9.48
CA ILE A 546 -3.79 16.04 -10.35
C ILE A 546 -2.34 16.53 -10.32
N ASP A 547 -1.75 16.64 -9.12
CA ASP A 547 -0.36 17.07 -8.97
C ASP A 547 0.61 16.01 -9.51
N LEU A 548 0.41 14.72 -9.19
CA LEU A 548 1.22 13.62 -9.71
C LEU A 548 1.19 13.57 -11.25
N ASN A 549 0.02 13.79 -11.86
CA ASN A 549 -0.15 13.82 -13.31
C ASN A 549 0.54 15.02 -13.97
N SER A 550 0.67 16.15 -13.26
CA SER A 550 1.38 17.33 -13.76
C SER A 550 2.90 17.13 -13.84
N VAL A 551 3.43 16.14 -13.12
CA VAL A 551 4.86 15.79 -13.05
C VAL A 551 5.11 14.32 -13.32
N SER A 552 4.24 13.65 -14.09
CA SER A 552 4.22 12.18 -14.17
C SER A 552 5.51 11.58 -14.73
N ASP A 553 6.20 12.27 -15.64
CA ASP A 553 7.52 11.85 -16.13
C ASP A 553 8.58 11.80 -15.01
N TYR A 554 8.53 12.73 -14.05
CA TYR A 554 9.42 12.70 -12.87
C TYR A 554 9.02 11.55 -11.94
N ILE A 555 7.73 11.33 -11.71
CA ILE A 555 7.23 10.24 -10.87
C ILE A 555 7.65 8.87 -11.45
N MET A 556 7.46 8.65 -12.75
CA MET A 556 7.92 7.43 -13.42
C MET A 556 9.44 7.27 -13.34
N SER A 557 10.20 8.37 -13.39
CA SER A 557 11.66 8.34 -13.22
C SER A 557 12.06 7.93 -11.80
N PHE A 558 11.33 8.35 -10.77
CA PHE A 558 11.54 7.89 -9.39
C PHE A 558 11.18 6.40 -9.23
N GLN A 559 10.06 5.95 -9.80
CA GLN A 559 9.64 4.54 -9.74
C GLN A 559 10.65 3.60 -10.41
N ARG A 560 11.19 4.02 -11.56
CA ARG A 560 12.16 3.26 -12.38
C ARG A 560 13.62 3.47 -11.96
N GLN A 561 13.87 4.33 -10.98
CA GLN A 561 15.23 4.61 -10.55
C GLN A 561 15.91 3.30 -10.12
N ARG A 562 17.16 3.12 -10.55
CA ARG A 562 18.01 2.00 -10.17
C ARG A 562 17.89 1.74 -8.66
N LYS A 563 17.68 0.47 -8.29
CA LYS A 563 17.71 -0.02 -6.89
C LYS A 563 19.08 -0.65 -6.63
N PRO A 564 20.13 0.14 -6.31
CA PRO A 564 21.52 -0.32 -6.34
C PRO A 564 21.89 -1.28 -5.20
N LEU A 565 21.07 -1.37 -4.16
CA LEU A 565 21.24 -2.28 -3.04
C LEU A 565 20.06 -3.24 -2.99
N ARG A 566 20.35 -4.54 -3.02
CA ARG A 566 19.34 -5.60 -2.96
C ARG A 566 19.46 -6.39 -1.65
N ILE A 567 18.40 -6.42 -0.85
CA ILE A 567 18.31 -7.28 0.34
C ILE A 567 17.93 -8.69 -0.12
N PHE A 568 18.71 -9.69 0.27
CA PHE A 568 18.42 -11.07 -0.07
C PHE A 568 17.24 -11.59 0.75
N TYR A 569 16.25 -12.17 0.07
CA TYR A 569 15.08 -12.82 0.65
C TYR A 569 14.99 -14.25 0.14
N THR A 570 14.66 -15.18 1.05
CA THR A 570 14.37 -16.57 0.69
C THR A 570 13.27 -17.15 1.58
N LYS A 571 12.39 -17.95 0.95
CA LYS A 571 11.34 -18.68 1.65
C LYS A 571 11.91 -19.67 2.67
N ALA A 572 13.12 -20.19 2.45
CA ALA A 572 13.79 -21.09 3.39
C ALA A 572 13.88 -20.49 4.80
N SER A 573 14.26 -19.21 4.91
CA SER A 573 14.32 -18.52 6.21
C SER A 573 12.96 -18.03 6.69
N SER A 574 12.10 -17.49 5.82
CA SER A 574 10.81 -16.95 6.26
C SER A 574 9.84 -18.01 6.76
N ILE A 575 9.88 -19.23 6.21
CA ILE A 575 9.03 -20.34 6.67
C ILE A 575 9.54 -20.90 8.00
N ASN A 576 10.86 -21.08 8.14
CA ASN A 576 11.44 -21.70 9.33
C ASN A 576 11.56 -20.78 10.54
N LYS A 577 11.71 -19.47 10.35
CA LYS A 577 11.88 -18.53 11.47
C LYS A 577 10.54 -17.90 11.89
N PRO A 578 10.28 -17.76 13.20
CA PRO A 578 9.08 -17.08 13.70
C PRO A 578 9.09 -15.56 13.44
N ALA A 579 10.26 -14.97 13.17
CA ALA A 579 10.43 -13.51 13.11
C ALA A 579 11.37 -13.04 11.98
N HIS A 580 11.43 -13.73 10.82
CA HIS A 580 12.36 -13.36 9.74
C HIS A 580 12.14 -11.94 9.22
N MET A 581 10.89 -11.51 9.09
CA MET A 581 10.59 -10.21 8.51
C MET A 581 10.92 -9.04 9.43
N ASN A 582 11.01 -9.26 10.74
CA ASN A 582 11.57 -8.27 11.65
C ASN A 582 13.04 -7.97 11.32
N ASP A 583 13.82 -9.00 10.97
CA ASP A 583 15.23 -8.83 10.58
C ASP A 583 15.35 -8.17 9.21
N VAL A 584 14.52 -8.59 8.23
CA VAL A 584 14.46 -7.97 6.90
C VAL A 584 14.07 -6.49 6.99
N PHE A 585 13.07 -6.17 7.80
CA PHE A 585 12.67 -4.79 8.06
C PHE A 585 13.82 -3.99 8.69
N SER A 586 14.54 -4.55 9.65
CA SER A 586 15.64 -3.85 10.33
C SER A 586 16.76 -3.42 9.36
N ILE A 587 17.13 -4.27 8.39
CA ILE A 587 18.10 -3.88 7.36
C ILE A 587 17.50 -2.93 6.31
N TYR A 588 16.24 -3.13 5.92
CA TYR A 588 15.55 -2.21 5.00
C TYR A 588 15.47 -0.80 5.58
N GLU A 589 14.94 -0.65 6.80
CA GLU A 589 14.86 0.62 7.53
C GLU A 589 16.24 1.29 7.66
N LYS A 590 17.29 0.50 7.92
CA LYS A 590 18.65 1.03 8.06
C LYS A 590 19.18 1.69 6.79
N LEU A 591 18.77 1.17 5.63
CA LEU A 591 19.25 1.61 4.32
C LEU A 591 18.35 2.70 3.70
N ASN A 592 17.04 2.67 3.92
CA ASN A 592 16.03 3.44 3.16
C ASN A 592 16.21 4.96 3.20
N PHE A 593 16.72 5.50 4.31
CA PHE A 593 16.87 6.95 4.52
C PHE A 593 18.21 7.53 4.01
N SER A 594 18.77 6.95 2.94
CA SER A 594 20.09 7.31 2.40
C SER A 594 20.03 7.88 0.97
N GLY A 595 18.84 8.24 0.48
CA GLY A 595 18.65 8.81 -0.85
C GLY A 595 18.63 7.81 -2.01
N LEU A 596 18.64 6.52 -1.69
CA LEU A 596 18.72 5.42 -2.66
C LEU A 596 17.44 4.58 -2.59
N PRO A 597 16.84 4.23 -3.74
CA PRO A 597 15.82 3.18 -3.78
C PRO A 597 16.43 1.85 -3.31
N ILE A 598 15.82 1.21 -2.31
CA ILE A 598 16.24 -0.11 -1.83
C ILE A 598 15.38 -1.17 -2.52
N GLY A 599 15.99 -2.29 -2.89
CA GLY A 599 15.29 -3.39 -3.54
C GLY A 599 15.61 -4.74 -2.90
N PHE A 600 15.14 -5.79 -3.55
CA PHE A 600 15.30 -7.17 -3.10
C PHE A 600 15.97 -8.05 -4.17
N ALA A 601 16.58 -9.12 -3.68
CA ALA A 601 17.18 -10.19 -4.45
C ALA A 601 16.63 -11.53 -3.96
N THR A 602 16.28 -12.41 -4.89
CA THR A 602 15.88 -13.80 -4.67
C THR A 602 16.48 -14.63 -5.78
N GLU A 603 16.47 -15.97 -5.67
CA GLU A 603 16.85 -16.82 -6.79
C GLU A 603 16.10 -16.47 -8.08
N GLY A 604 14.80 -16.23 -8.00
CA GLY A 604 13.99 -15.88 -9.15
C GLY A 604 14.36 -14.51 -9.74
N ILE A 605 14.60 -13.49 -8.92
CA ILE A 605 15.06 -12.16 -9.41
C ILE A 605 16.41 -12.29 -10.10
N LEU A 606 17.38 -13.02 -9.52
CA LEU A 606 18.70 -13.19 -10.13
C LEU A 606 18.65 -13.98 -11.45
N LYS A 607 17.67 -14.87 -11.63
CA LYS A 607 17.53 -15.65 -12.87
C LYS A 607 16.79 -14.89 -13.98
N ASN A 608 15.84 -14.03 -13.62
CA ASN A 608 14.87 -13.48 -14.59
C ASN A 608 15.01 -11.98 -14.84
N ASN A 609 15.76 -11.25 -14.00
CA ASN A 609 15.87 -9.79 -14.08
C ASN A 609 17.32 -9.39 -14.36
N PRO A 610 17.56 -8.27 -15.06
CA PRO A 610 18.91 -7.75 -15.24
C PRO A 610 19.52 -7.36 -13.89
N HIS A 611 20.82 -7.63 -13.71
CA HIS A 611 21.55 -7.37 -12.45
C HIS A 611 21.94 -5.90 -12.30
N GLU A 612 20.93 -5.03 -12.31
CA GLU A 612 21.10 -3.59 -12.20
C GLU A 612 21.26 -3.13 -10.74
N TRP A 613 22.27 -3.66 -10.05
CA TRP A 613 22.64 -3.28 -8.69
C TRP A 613 24.15 -3.37 -8.45
N ASP A 614 24.61 -2.77 -7.37
CA ASP A 614 26.03 -2.71 -6.98
C ASP A 614 26.37 -3.76 -5.93
N ALA A 615 25.42 -4.09 -5.05
CA ALA A 615 25.61 -5.11 -4.02
C ALA A 615 24.31 -5.82 -3.61
N ILE A 616 24.46 -7.08 -3.22
CA ILE A 616 23.46 -7.85 -2.48
C ILE A 616 23.87 -7.86 -1.00
N VAL A 617 22.94 -7.54 -0.10
CA VAL A 617 23.12 -7.65 1.35
C VAL A 617 22.35 -8.86 1.89
N ILE A 618 23.00 -9.68 2.69
CA ILE A 618 22.44 -10.91 3.27
C ILE A 618 22.50 -10.79 4.79
N TYR A 619 21.34 -10.66 5.43
CA TYR A 619 21.22 -10.35 6.84
C TYR A 619 20.26 -11.29 7.54
N LYS A 620 20.75 -11.99 8.56
CA LYS A 620 20.05 -12.94 9.41
C LYS A 620 19.20 -13.93 8.61
N THR A 621 19.82 -14.51 7.59
CA THR A 621 19.24 -15.50 6.68
C THR A 621 19.93 -16.87 6.85
N PRO A 622 19.82 -17.53 8.02
CA PRO A 622 20.56 -18.76 8.31
C PRO A 622 20.13 -19.95 7.44
N TYR A 623 18.85 -20.03 7.08
CA TYR A 623 18.30 -21.06 6.19
C TYR A 623 18.24 -20.54 4.76
N ALA A 624 18.82 -21.27 3.83
CA ALA A 624 18.78 -20.96 2.40
C ALA A 624 18.62 -22.25 1.59
N PHE A 625 17.97 -22.20 0.44
CA PHE A 625 18.03 -23.32 -0.48
C PHE A 625 19.46 -23.49 -0.99
N LYS A 626 19.84 -24.70 -1.37
CA LYS A 626 21.13 -24.91 -2.06
C LYS A 626 21.22 -24.03 -3.32
N SER A 627 20.12 -23.91 -4.06
CA SER A 627 20.00 -23.09 -5.27
C SER A 627 20.16 -21.58 -4.98
N ASP A 628 19.77 -21.09 -3.80
CA ASP A 628 20.02 -19.71 -3.36
C ASP A 628 21.52 -19.42 -3.29
N ILE A 629 22.30 -20.36 -2.74
CA ILE A 629 23.76 -20.18 -2.61
C ILE A 629 24.43 -20.32 -3.97
N GLU A 630 23.99 -21.27 -4.80
CA GLU A 630 24.52 -21.46 -6.16
C GLU A 630 24.30 -20.24 -7.05
N ILE A 631 23.11 -19.62 -7.01
CA ILE A 631 22.83 -18.43 -7.84
C ILE A 631 23.56 -17.18 -7.33
N ILE A 632 23.74 -17.04 -6.01
CA ILE A 632 24.55 -15.96 -5.43
C ILE A 632 26.04 -16.17 -5.75
N GLN A 633 26.51 -17.42 -5.77
CA GLN A 633 27.86 -17.74 -6.22
C GLN A 633 28.07 -17.32 -7.68
N LYS A 634 27.11 -17.61 -8.57
CA LYS A 634 27.17 -17.17 -9.96
C LYS A 634 27.28 -15.64 -10.08
N TYR A 635 26.51 -14.90 -9.28
CA TYR A 635 26.62 -13.44 -9.25
C TYR A 635 28.01 -12.95 -8.77
N LEU A 636 28.62 -13.61 -7.78
CA LEU A 636 30.02 -13.34 -7.39
C LEU A 636 31.00 -13.67 -8.53
N ASP A 637 30.79 -14.78 -9.24
CA ASP A 637 31.64 -15.20 -10.35
C ASP A 637 31.57 -14.24 -11.55
N GLU A 638 30.47 -13.48 -11.67
CA GLU A 638 30.25 -12.40 -12.65
C GLU A 638 30.82 -11.05 -12.19
N GLY A 639 31.49 -10.99 -11.03
CA GLY A 639 32.10 -9.76 -10.50
C GLY A 639 31.22 -8.98 -9.52
N GLY A 640 30.06 -9.55 -9.13
CA GLY A 640 29.14 -8.97 -8.17
C GLY A 640 29.74 -8.76 -6.78
N THR A 641 29.12 -7.89 -5.99
CA THR A 641 29.47 -7.68 -4.58
C THR A 641 28.40 -8.24 -3.66
N VAL A 642 28.79 -9.09 -2.71
CA VAL A 642 27.93 -9.65 -1.66
C VAL A 642 28.47 -9.22 -0.31
N ILE A 643 27.59 -8.66 0.53
CA ILE A 643 27.88 -8.27 1.90
C ILE A 643 27.00 -9.11 2.81
N MET A 644 27.60 -9.93 3.68
CA MET A 644 26.89 -10.93 4.46
C MET A 644 27.32 -10.89 5.93
N ASP A 645 26.39 -11.13 6.85
CA ASP A 645 26.75 -11.32 8.26
C ASP A 645 27.32 -12.72 8.55
N SER A 646 27.79 -12.94 9.77
CA SER A 646 28.27 -14.25 10.19
C SER A 646 27.15 -15.28 10.46
N GLU A 647 25.88 -14.88 10.47
CA GLU A 647 24.73 -15.72 10.84
C GLU A 647 24.06 -16.38 9.63
N SER A 648 24.26 -15.84 8.42
CA SER A 648 23.56 -16.28 7.21
C SER A 648 24.19 -17.49 6.51
N PHE A 649 23.36 -18.20 5.73
CA PHE A 649 23.71 -19.35 4.87
C PHE A 649 24.43 -20.48 5.62
N LYS A 650 23.83 -20.95 6.73
CA LYS A 650 24.40 -22.01 7.58
C LYS A 650 23.79 -23.37 7.31
N THR A 651 22.50 -23.38 7.01
CA THR A 651 21.76 -24.62 6.80
C THR A 651 20.89 -24.53 5.57
N ASP A 652 20.51 -25.69 5.06
CA ASP A 652 19.42 -25.79 4.11
C ASP A 652 18.06 -25.49 4.77
N GLU A 653 16.98 -25.57 4.00
CA GLU A 653 15.61 -25.38 4.48
C GLU A 653 15.15 -26.40 5.54
N TYR A 654 15.88 -27.49 5.74
CA TYR A 654 15.58 -28.54 6.71
C TYR A 654 16.49 -28.46 7.95
N GLY A 655 17.30 -27.40 8.07
CA GLY A 655 18.22 -27.22 9.19
C GLY A 655 19.46 -28.11 9.12
N ARG A 656 19.72 -28.78 7.99
CA ARG A 656 20.94 -29.56 7.79
C ARG A 656 22.07 -28.61 7.43
N LYS A 657 23.26 -28.84 7.99
CA LYS A 657 24.44 -28.02 7.71
C LYS A 657 24.67 -27.94 6.21
N MET A 658 24.88 -26.72 5.72
CA MET A 658 25.13 -26.48 4.31
C MET A 658 26.56 -26.89 3.96
N ASP A 659 26.70 -27.75 2.94
CA ASP A 659 28.01 -28.18 2.43
C ASP A 659 28.64 -27.13 1.49
N LEU A 660 27.81 -26.29 0.87
CA LEU A 660 28.24 -25.21 -0.01
C LEU A 660 28.42 -23.90 0.78
N THR A 661 29.55 -23.24 0.57
CA THR A 661 29.81 -21.90 1.12
C THR A 661 30.22 -20.96 0.00
N LEU A 662 29.77 -19.71 0.07
CA LEU A 662 30.17 -18.69 -0.90
C LEU A 662 31.69 -18.53 -0.92
N LYS A 663 32.24 -18.43 -2.13
CA LYS A 663 33.64 -18.11 -2.42
C LYS A 663 33.66 -16.77 -3.13
N GLN A 664 34.66 -15.94 -2.80
CA GLN A 664 34.78 -14.61 -3.40
C GLN A 664 34.81 -14.63 -4.93
N GLY A 665 35.46 -15.63 -5.53
CA GLY A 665 35.55 -15.75 -6.99
C GLY A 665 36.16 -14.50 -7.62
N LYS A 666 35.54 -13.99 -8.69
CA LYS A 666 35.91 -12.73 -9.37
C LYS A 666 35.28 -11.49 -8.72
N GLY A 667 34.32 -11.68 -7.83
CA GLY A 667 33.56 -10.63 -7.17
C GLY A 667 34.16 -10.18 -5.86
N ARG A 668 33.32 -9.58 -5.01
CA ARG A 668 33.69 -9.13 -3.66
C ARG A 668 32.75 -9.76 -2.64
N LEU A 669 33.29 -10.61 -1.77
CA LEU A 669 32.55 -11.20 -0.65
C LEU A 669 33.04 -10.55 0.65
N ILE A 670 32.17 -9.75 1.28
CA ILE A 670 32.51 -8.97 2.48
C ILE A 670 31.69 -9.51 3.65
N VAL A 671 32.38 -10.05 4.65
CA VAL A 671 31.75 -10.49 5.90
C VAL A 671 31.77 -9.34 6.90
N VAL A 672 30.62 -9.07 7.52
CA VAL A 672 30.44 -7.98 8.50
C VAL A 672 29.85 -8.52 9.80
N SER A 673 30.04 -7.79 10.91
CA SER A 673 29.58 -8.22 12.23
C SER A 673 28.44 -7.37 12.80
N THR A 674 28.15 -6.21 12.22
CA THR A 674 27.09 -5.32 12.72
C THR A 674 26.24 -4.73 11.60
N LEU A 675 25.01 -4.34 11.93
CA LEU A 675 24.10 -3.67 11.01
C LEU A 675 24.66 -2.33 10.50
N ASN A 676 25.40 -1.60 11.34
CA ASN A 676 26.10 -0.37 10.94
C ASN A 676 27.21 -0.64 9.92
N GLU A 677 28.01 -1.68 10.16
CA GLU A 677 29.06 -2.08 9.22
C GLU A 677 28.47 -2.52 7.88
N MET A 678 27.37 -3.29 7.90
CA MET A 678 26.64 -3.67 6.70
C MET A 678 26.18 -2.45 5.90
N LYS A 679 25.53 -1.45 6.55
CA LYS A 679 25.18 -0.17 5.91
C LYS A 679 26.39 0.51 5.29
N ASN A 680 27.48 0.65 6.05
CA ASN A 680 28.67 1.36 5.60
C ASN A 680 29.31 0.69 4.37
N LYS A 681 29.41 -0.65 4.36
CA LYS A 681 29.93 -1.40 3.21
C LYS A 681 29.00 -1.34 2.01
N ALA A 682 27.68 -1.36 2.23
CA ALA A 682 26.68 -1.25 1.18
C ALA A 682 26.78 0.12 0.49
N LEU A 683 26.79 1.22 1.26
CA LEU A 683 26.95 2.57 0.70
C LEU A 683 28.32 2.76 0.03
N ALA A 684 29.38 2.13 0.53
CA ALA A 684 30.70 2.15 -0.12
C ALA A 684 30.70 1.44 -1.49
N ALA A 685 29.95 0.35 -1.65
CA ALA A 685 29.79 -0.33 -2.93
C ALA A 685 29.11 0.59 -3.96
N VAL A 686 28.03 1.26 -3.57
CA VAL A 686 27.33 2.24 -4.42
C VAL A 686 28.23 3.43 -4.78
N LYS A 687 28.95 3.98 -3.80
CA LYS A 687 29.91 5.07 -4.01
C LYS A 687 31.01 4.68 -4.99
N SER A 688 31.52 3.45 -4.92
CA SER A 688 32.56 2.94 -5.82
C SER A 688 32.08 2.91 -7.28
N ASN A 689 30.79 2.71 -7.50
CA ASN A 689 30.18 2.75 -8.84
C ASN A 689 29.54 4.12 -9.18
N LYS A 690 29.90 5.18 -8.43
CA LYS A 690 29.39 6.56 -8.63
C LYS A 690 27.85 6.66 -8.58
N GLY A 691 27.19 5.75 -7.85
CA GLY A 691 25.73 5.69 -7.76
C GLY A 691 25.11 6.49 -6.61
N MET A 692 25.90 7.23 -5.83
CA MET A 692 25.36 8.06 -4.75
C MET A 692 24.60 9.28 -5.30
N PRO A 693 23.57 9.78 -4.61
CA PRO A 693 22.80 10.94 -5.06
C PRO A 693 23.67 12.19 -5.24
N ALA A 694 23.34 12.99 -6.25
CA ALA A 694 24.05 14.25 -6.53
C ALA A 694 23.75 15.35 -5.52
N ILE A 695 22.60 15.28 -4.84
CA ILE A 695 22.24 16.13 -3.70
C ILE A 695 22.31 15.25 -2.44
N SER A 696 23.05 15.69 -1.45
CA SER A 696 23.15 15.04 -0.13
C SER A 696 22.18 15.70 0.84
N ILE A 697 21.45 14.89 1.60
CA ILE A 697 20.50 15.37 2.62
C ILE A 697 20.90 14.83 3.99
N ALA A 698 20.98 15.73 4.97
CA ALA A 698 21.05 15.42 6.39
C ALA A 698 19.72 15.75 7.05
N GLU A 699 19.27 14.90 7.97
CA GLU A 699 18.05 15.10 8.74
C GLU A 699 18.39 15.27 10.22
N THR A 700 17.79 16.28 10.86
CA THR A 700 17.76 16.42 12.32
C THR A 700 16.32 16.51 12.79
N ASN A 701 15.99 15.78 13.85
CA ASN A 701 14.67 15.79 14.48
C ASN A 701 14.83 15.53 15.99
N ASP A 702 13.74 15.51 16.75
CA ASP A 702 13.73 15.24 18.20
C ASP A 702 13.89 13.74 18.55
N ARG A 703 14.05 12.88 17.55
CA ARG A 703 14.25 11.43 17.64
C ARG A 703 15.69 11.09 17.20
N ASN A 704 16.18 9.94 17.64
CA ASN A 704 17.50 9.44 17.24
C ASN A 704 17.48 8.60 15.95
N MET A 705 16.44 8.75 15.12
CA MET A 705 16.23 7.99 13.89
C MET A 705 15.64 8.90 12.80
N PRO A 706 16.06 8.73 11.53
CA PRO A 706 15.49 9.48 10.42
C PRO A 706 14.02 9.13 10.20
N GLY A 707 13.27 10.06 9.62
CA GLY A 707 11.89 9.90 9.17
C GLY A 707 11.66 10.43 7.75
N CYS A 708 12.57 11.22 7.19
CA CYS A 708 12.45 11.74 5.83
C CYS A 708 13.01 10.75 4.82
N GLU A 709 12.13 10.05 4.10
CA GLU A 709 12.56 9.34 2.90
C GLU A 709 12.77 10.35 1.78
N TRP A 710 13.90 10.24 1.07
CA TRP A 710 14.23 11.16 -0.01
C TRP A 710 14.82 10.44 -1.23
N ARG A 711 14.64 11.03 -2.42
CA ARG A 711 15.14 10.54 -3.71
C ARG A 711 15.59 11.72 -4.58
N VAL A 712 16.55 11.47 -5.48
CA VAL A 712 17.09 12.50 -6.38
C VAL A 712 17.17 11.94 -7.79
N ILE A 713 16.63 12.66 -8.78
CA ILE A 713 16.82 12.37 -10.21
C ILE A 713 17.43 13.58 -10.91
N ALA A 714 18.18 13.35 -11.98
CA ALA A 714 18.59 14.43 -12.87
C ALA A 714 17.37 14.91 -13.66
N LYS A 715 17.17 16.23 -13.74
CA LYS A 715 16.07 16.82 -14.52
C LYS A 715 16.34 16.68 -16.03
N ASP A 716 17.57 17.02 -16.43
CA ASP A 716 18.09 16.87 -17.79
C ASP A 716 19.44 16.13 -17.70
N LYS A 717 19.75 15.22 -18.63
CA LYS A 717 20.99 14.41 -18.60
C LYS A 717 22.29 15.23 -18.69
N ASP A 718 22.22 16.45 -19.22
CA ASP A 718 23.38 17.30 -19.55
C ASP A 718 23.41 18.62 -18.76
N LYS A 719 22.63 18.76 -17.67
CA LYS A 719 22.57 20.02 -16.89
C LYS A 719 22.67 19.79 -15.40
N ASP A 720 23.19 20.80 -14.71
CA ASP A 720 23.32 20.92 -13.26
C ASP A 720 21.99 21.12 -12.52
N LYS A 721 20.93 20.40 -12.92
CA LYS A 721 19.59 20.49 -12.34
C LYS A 721 19.06 19.13 -11.91
N TYR A 722 18.54 19.07 -10.70
CA TYR A 722 18.04 17.87 -10.07
C TYR A 722 16.63 18.06 -9.54
N ILE A 723 15.82 17.02 -9.59
CA ILE A 723 14.53 16.96 -8.89
C ILE A 723 14.73 16.13 -7.62
N VAL A 724 14.37 16.70 -6.48
CA VAL A 724 14.47 16.09 -5.16
C VAL A 724 13.06 15.85 -4.63
N ASN A 725 12.75 14.60 -4.31
CA ASN A 725 11.53 14.20 -3.62
C ASN A 725 11.86 13.94 -2.14
N ILE A 726 11.06 14.45 -1.21
CA ILE A 726 11.18 14.19 0.23
C ILE A 726 9.77 13.98 0.79
N VAL A 727 9.58 12.91 1.57
CA VAL A 727 8.36 12.66 2.36
C VAL A 727 8.76 12.43 3.82
N ASN A 728 8.22 13.21 4.75
CA ASN A 728 8.44 12.96 6.18
C ASN A 728 7.45 11.89 6.68
N ILE A 729 7.94 10.66 6.79
CA ILE A 729 7.24 9.50 7.36
C ILE A 729 7.35 9.52 8.90
N GLY A 730 8.25 10.33 9.46
CA GLY A 730 8.46 10.48 10.89
C GLY A 730 7.25 11.08 11.62
N LYS A 731 7.10 10.76 12.91
CA LYS A 731 5.97 11.19 13.75
C LYS A 731 6.06 12.63 14.31
N SER A 732 7.18 13.31 14.10
CA SER A 732 7.40 14.71 14.51
C SER A 732 8.20 15.44 13.43
N ASP A 733 8.27 16.77 13.56
CA ASP A 733 8.95 17.64 12.62
C ASP A 733 10.41 17.22 12.40
N ALA A 734 10.88 17.40 11.17
CA ALA A 734 12.25 17.10 10.77
C ALA A 734 12.84 18.25 9.95
N THR A 735 14.04 18.70 10.32
CA THR A 735 14.79 19.66 9.52
C THR A 735 15.68 18.91 8.54
N VAL A 736 15.44 19.09 7.25
CA VAL A 736 16.30 18.58 6.17
C VAL A 736 17.27 19.67 5.72
N SER A 737 18.55 19.33 5.61
CA SER A 737 19.61 20.22 5.13
C SER A 737 20.27 19.62 3.89
N MET A 738 20.18 20.32 2.77
CA MET A 738 20.65 19.89 1.46
C MET A 738 21.99 20.52 1.10
N SER A 739 22.85 19.73 0.47
CA SER A 739 24.12 20.19 -0.10
C SER A 739 24.40 19.45 -1.41
N ALA A 740 25.20 20.04 -2.30
CA ALA A 740 25.63 19.36 -3.51
C ALA A 740 26.75 18.36 -3.15
N ALA A 741 26.70 17.15 -3.72
CA ALA A 741 27.78 16.19 -3.57
C ALA A 741 29.10 16.67 -4.22
N LYS A 742 28.99 17.55 -5.22
CA LYS A 742 30.09 18.27 -5.88
C LYS A 742 29.61 19.69 -6.22
N GLY A 743 30.43 20.70 -5.99
CA GLY A 743 30.07 22.11 -6.23
C GLY A 743 29.17 22.69 -5.14
N ASN A 744 28.41 23.75 -5.48
CA ASN A 744 27.48 24.41 -4.57
C ASN A 744 26.06 24.42 -5.16
N ILE A 745 25.05 24.51 -4.28
CA ILE A 745 23.66 24.73 -4.69
C ILE A 745 23.48 26.23 -4.98
N LYS A 746 23.10 26.56 -6.21
CA LYS A 746 22.78 27.92 -6.67
C LYS A 746 21.38 28.35 -6.26
N SER A 747 20.39 27.47 -6.39
CA SER A 747 19.00 27.79 -6.09
C SER A 747 18.15 26.54 -5.84
N VAL A 748 17.11 26.71 -5.01
CA VAL A 748 16.08 25.71 -4.74
C VAL A 748 14.71 26.35 -4.99
N SER A 749 13.82 25.64 -5.67
CA SER A 749 12.43 26.05 -5.86
C SER A 749 11.48 24.86 -5.81
N GLU A 750 10.25 25.09 -5.35
CA GLU A 750 9.19 24.09 -5.38
C GLU A 750 8.73 23.84 -6.83
N VAL A 751 8.68 22.57 -7.24
CA VAL A 751 8.30 22.19 -8.60
C VAL A 751 6.83 22.52 -8.88
N LEU A 752 5.94 22.25 -7.90
CA LEU A 752 4.49 22.37 -8.08
C LEU A 752 3.97 23.81 -8.04
N THR A 753 4.69 24.73 -7.39
CA THR A 753 4.25 26.12 -7.18
C THR A 753 5.16 27.15 -7.86
N GLY A 754 6.41 26.78 -8.16
CA GLY A 754 7.44 27.70 -8.65
C GLY A 754 8.01 28.64 -7.58
N LEU A 755 7.57 28.53 -6.32
CA LEU A 755 8.05 29.37 -5.23
C LEU A 755 9.52 29.07 -4.92
N LYS A 756 10.27 30.11 -4.56
CA LYS A 756 11.64 29.96 -4.08
C LYS A 756 11.60 29.24 -2.73
N SER A 757 12.45 28.23 -2.60
CA SER A 757 12.63 27.50 -1.34
C SER A 757 14.08 27.65 -0.86
N ALA A 758 14.46 26.91 0.19
CA ALA A 758 15.74 27.00 0.86
C ALA A 758 16.49 25.66 0.84
N THR A 759 17.80 25.70 1.10
CA THR A 759 18.60 24.50 1.31
C THR A 759 18.32 23.83 2.65
N GLN A 760 17.66 24.53 3.57
CA GLN A 760 17.20 24.00 4.85
C GLN A 760 15.68 24.19 4.97
N ILE A 761 14.96 23.10 5.20
CA ILE A 761 13.49 23.07 5.24
C ILE A 761 13.04 22.30 6.47
N VAL A 762 12.01 22.80 7.15
CA VAL A 762 11.32 22.06 8.23
C VAL A 762 10.13 21.32 7.62
N MET A 763 10.12 20.01 7.78
CA MET A 763 9.10 19.09 7.28
C MET A 763 8.21 18.66 8.44
N LYS A 764 6.91 18.94 8.39
CA LYS A 764 5.92 18.35 9.31
C LYS A 764 5.69 16.88 8.98
N PRO A 765 5.16 16.06 9.90
CA PRO A 765 4.72 14.69 9.58
C PRO A 765 3.79 14.67 8.36
N ASN A 766 4.01 13.70 7.47
CA ASN A 766 3.32 13.52 6.18
C ASN A 766 3.60 14.58 5.10
N GLU A 767 4.39 15.62 5.40
CA GLU A 767 4.70 16.65 4.42
C GLU A 767 5.49 16.08 3.24
N VAL A 768 5.16 16.57 2.05
CA VAL A 768 5.80 16.22 0.78
C VAL A 768 6.49 17.47 0.23
N GLN A 769 7.77 17.33 -0.12
CA GLN A 769 8.50 18.34 -0.87
C GLN A 769 8.98 17.76 -2.20
N LEU A 770 8.66 18.46 -3.29
CA LEU A 770 9.20 18.19 -4.62
C LEU A 770 9.92 19.44 -5.12
N LEU A 771 11.25 19.38 -5.17
CA LEU A 771 12.11 20.54 -5.34
C LEU A 771 12.94 20.42 -6.62
N GLU A 772 13.06 21.52 -7.37
CA GLU A 772 14.10 21.68 -8.38
C GLU A 772 15.31 22.33 -7.70
N VAL A 773 16.46 21.66 -7.76
CA VAL A 773 17.74 22.12 -7.22
C VAL A 773 18.71 22.34 -8.38
N SER A 774 19.20 23.57 -8.52
CA SER A 774 20.24 23.92 -9.51
C SER A 774 21.58 24.10 -8.83
N LEU A 775 22.65 23.55 -9.41
CA LEU A 775 24.03 23.81 -8.98
C LEU A 775 24.62 25.01 -9.72
N GLU A 776 25.75 25.52 -9.22
CA GLU A 776 26.49 26.65 -9.80
C GLU A 776 27.05 26.40 -11.19
#